data_AF-A0AAF3EA77-F1
#
_entry.id   AF-A0AAF3EA77-F1
#
_cell.length_a   1.000
_cell.length_b   1.000
_cell.length_c   1.000
_cell.angle_alpha   90.00
_cell.angle_beta   90.00
_cell.angle_gamma   90.00
#
_symmetry.space_group_name_H-M   'P 1'
#
loop_
_entity.id
_entity.type
_entity.pdbx_description
1 polymer ?
#
loop_
_entity_poly.entity_id
_entity_poly.type
_entity_poly.pdbx_seq_one_letter_code
_entity_poly.pdbx_strand_id
1 'polypeptide(L)'
;MAGAIGLGITAAAIPFVTPALRKVCIPYVPATPQQLANVSCALAPLNPRGPLIDLGSGDGRVFGEQLVSHLTPEWRKQYIEYERLKDSLYQFMMEMPSEEDRRESYLAQIDEKFFNECEKELTKINLFFSQKIAEAQGKIHELQSELHQFKETIGDSELKTGLRNRFRGDKLQKERAKTAQQLKLAFSEFYLSLVLVQNYQQLNATGFRKILKKHDKLTMNENGLQWRINKVEKSSFFLNRDIETLINTVETSVINELEGGDRQAGMKRLKVPPLSEKQSSSTTFTLGLFMGAVIVLVVAIILSFIASPARQNEPKWVAVRLFRGPLLLFALTFLCGVNMYGWAKAGVNHVLIFEVDPRNHLTYQDLMQVAAFMMVLWSCAALAYQYAHLLGIPPFLPPFALMVICCILMFNPFKKPESLFHRNSRFWLLKHCFNCFTAPFHFVTFTDFWLGDQMNSLTTAFQDFQYFICFYATEVDYSSAWMSVRTVNATSGAAIPWGYVDAVTGKDMCMSASGIRSLVAIIPATVRFMQCLRRYRDTKHVHPHLVNAGKYATTFLTVACGALNKWAEKANPNETSIFFYIWIASYIFSFTYTFLWDVFMDWGLIDPRSPRDAPFLREEMIYGSKWYYYAAIVEDFVLRLSWVLNVSLGEAWTLETDLLMCITAPLEVFRRFIWNYLRLENEHVNNCGQFRAVRDISVKPIRKGDLESLLAKMDQPDGVLQCAQEGIQSTGVELNSILVAYSRWRSFRTGLRPLTKFYRRDIFKTDLTQYNVAVIFGAETLMESLLPKLNEMNAGGRVIACRFPLPEHPNWKLTTQIGEGIDSVWVYLRV
;
A
#
# COMPACT_ATOMS: atom_id res chain seq x y z
N MET A 1 28.66 7.21 15.42
CA MET A 1 27.24 7.33 15.85
C MET A 1 26.26 7.29 14.67
N ALA A 2 26.46 8.05 13.59
CA ALA A 2 25.59 8.02 12.39
C ALA A 2 25.47 6.65 11.69
N GLY A 3 26.57 5.87 11.60
CA GLY A 3 26.53 4.50 11.06
C GLY A 3 25.73 3.51 11.92
N ALA A 4 25.69 3.71 13.24
CA ALA A 4 24.89 2.89 14.16
C ALA A 4 23.40 3.25 14.06
N ILE A 5 23.07 4.52 13.82
CA ILE A 5 21.69 4.97 13.57
C ILE A 5 21.20 4.45 12.22
N GLY A 6 22.03 4.50 11.17
CA GLY A 6 21.72 3.93 9.85
C GLY A 6 21.52 2.40 9.91
N LEU A 7 22.38 1.68 10.65
CA LEU A 7 22.21 0.24 10.90
C LEU A 7 20.97 -0.06 11.75
N GLY A 8 20.65 0.79 12.74
CA GLY A 8 19.46 0.66 13.56
C GLY A 8 18.17 0.87 12.77
N ILE A 9 18.10 1.90 11.92
CA ILE A 9 16.98 2.16 11.02
C ILE A 9 16.84 1.04 9.98
N THR A 10 17.95 0.56 9.42
CA THR A 10 17.92 -0.56 8.46
C THR A 10 17.46 -1.85 9.14
N ALA A 11 17.96 -2.17 10.34
CA ALA A 11 17.54 -3.33 11.12
C ALA A 11 16.08 -3.24 11.56
N ALA A 12 15.60 -2.05 11.93
CA ALA A 12 14.20 -1.80 12.26
C ALA A 12 13.30 -1.88 11.02
N ALA A 13 13.78 -1.50 9.83
CA ALA A 13 13.01 -1.54 8.58
C ALA A 13 13.01 -2.93 7.92
N ILE A 14 14.04 -3.77 8.15
CA ILE A 14 14.16 -5.12 7.56
C ILE A 14 12.90 -5.98 7.77
N PRO A 15 12.26 -6.07 8.96
CA PRO A 15 11.02 -6.81 9.16
C PRO A 15 9.83 -6.30 8.34
N PHE A 16 9.81 -5.00 8.01
CA PHE A 16 8.73 -4.36 7.24
C PHE A 16 8.99 -4.43 5.73
N VAL A 17 10.25 -4.53 5.30
CA VAL A 17 10.67 -4.61 3.88
C VAL A 17 10.89 -6.05 3.42
N THR A 18 11.24 -7.00 4.28
CA THR A 18 11.46 -8.42 3.90
C THR A 18 10.23 -9.11 3.28
N PRO A 19 8.97 -8.77 3.63
CA PRO A 19 7.81 -9.25 2.88
C PRO A 19 7.74 -8.73 1.42
N ALA A 20 8.51 -7.70 1.07
CA ALA A 20 8.68 -7.20 -0.31
C ALA A 20 9.82 -7.90 -1.08
N LEU A 21 10.68 -8.68 -0.40
CA LEU A 21 11.83 -9.38 -1.00
C LEU A 21 11.63 -10.90 -1.14
N ARG A 22 10.46 -11.46 -0.76
CA ARG A 22 10.11 -12.84 -1.13
C ARG A 22 9.82 -12.92 -2.62
N LYS A 23 10.87 -13.18 -3.41
CA LYS A 23 10.86 -13.08 -4.86
C LYS A 23 10.41 -14.34 -5.61
N VAL A 24 10.01 -15.41 -4.92
CA VAL A 24 9.65 -16.67 -5.60
C VAL A 24 8.37 -17.25 -5.01
N CYS A 25 7.23 -16.82 -5.54
CA CYS A 25 6.06 -17.70 -5.64
C CYS A 25 6.21 -18.42 -6.99
N ILE A 26 6.36 -19.74 -6.97
CA ILE A 26 6.46 -20.55 -8.18
C ILE A 26 5.09 -20.49 -8.88
N PRO A 27 4.98 -19.97 -10.11
CA PRO A 27 3.72 -19.97 -10.82
C PRO A 27 3.34 -21.42 -11.16
N TYR A 28 2.20 -21.88 -10.68
CA TYR A 28 1.67 -23.21 -10.98
C TYR A 28 1.23 -23.31 -12.44
N VAL A 29 1.70 -24.35 -13.13
CA VAL A 29 1.31 -24.67 -14.51
C VAL A 29 0.51 -25.98 -14.52
N PRO A 30 -0.83 -25.92 -14.67
CA PRO A 30 -1.69 -27.11 -14.66
C PRO A 30 -1.43 -28.02 -15.86
N ALA A 31 -1.43 -29.33 -15.64
CA ALA A 31 -1.18 -30.37 -16.64
C ALA A 31 -2.47 -31.03 -17.18
N THR A 32 -2.74 -30.91 -18.47
CA THR A 32 -3.94 -31.51 -19.08
C THR A 32 -3.90 -33.05 -19.04
N PRO A 33 -5.05 -33.74 -19.12
CA PRO A 33 -5.06 -35.21 -19.23
C PRO A 33 -4.24 -35.72 -20.42
N GLN A 34 -4.26 -35.00 -21.56
CA GLN A 34 -3.46 -35.33 -22.73
C GLN A 34 -1.96 -35.11 -22.48
N GLN A 35 -1.59 -34.05 -21.77
CA GLN A 35 -0.19 -33.82 -21.37
C GLN A 35 0.31 -34.90 -20.41
N LEU A 36 -0.51 -35.35 -19.46
CA LEU A 36 -0.18 -36.47 -18.57
C LEU A 36 -0.04 -37.79 -19.34
N ALA A 37 -0.89 -38.04 -20.33
CA ALA A 37 -0.74 -39.17 -21.24
C ALA A 37 0.57 -39.07 -22.07
N ASN A 38 0.93 -37.86 -22.51
CA ASN A 38 2.20 -37.61 -23.21
C ASN A 38 3.41 -37.81 -22.26
N VAL A 39 3.29 -37.45 -20.98
CA VAL A 39 4.32 -37.74 -19.96
C VAL A 39 4.46 -39.24 -19.72
N SER A 40 3.34 -39.97 -19.60
CA SER A 40 3.36 -41.45 -19.49
C SER A 40 3.99 -42.09 -20.74
N CYS A 41 3.65 -41.60 -21.93
CA CYS A 41 4.29 -42.00 -23.20
C CYS A 41 5.78 -41.66 -23.24
N ALA A 42 6.19 -40.52 -22.67
CA ALA A 42 7.60 -40.15 -22.53
C ALA A 42 8.35 -41.04 -21.52
N LEU A 43 7.66 -41.55 -20.49
CA LEU A 43 8.21 -42.42 -19.44
C LEU A 43 8.28 -43.88 -19.87
N ALA A 44 7.36 -44.38 -20.70
CA ALA A 44 7.28 -45.79 -21.09
C ALA A 44 8.57 -46.36 -21.75
N PRO A 45 9.27 -45.67 -22.67
CA PRO A 45 10.52 -46.14 -23.26
C PRO A 45 11.71 -46.09 -22.30
N LEU A 46 11.58 -45.37 -21.18
CA LEU A 46 12.68 -45.10 -20.26
C LEU A 46 12.95 -46.26 -19.31
N ASN A 47 12.01 -47.22 -19.22
CA ASN A 47 12.02 -48.35 -18.30
C ASN A 47 12.65 -47.99 -16.93
N PRO A 48 12.10 -46.99 -16.23
CA PRO A 48 12.78 -46.34 -15.10
C PRO A 48 12.80 -47.29 -13.90
N ARG A 49 13.80 -48.16 -13.84
CA ARG A 49 14.13 -48.92 -12.62
C ARG A 49 14.77 -48.04 -11.54
N GLY A 50 14.90 -46.73 -11.79
CA GLY A 50 15.46 -45.74 -10.87
C GLY A 50 14.40 -44.77 -10.33
N PRO A 51 14.69 -44.07 -9.22
CA PRO A 51 13.75 -43.17 -8.57
C PRO A 51 13.47 -41.92 -9.43
N LEU A 52 12.20 -41.57 -9.55
CA LEU A 52 11.68 -40.38 -10.23
C LEU A 52 11.33 -39.30 -9.22
N ILE A 53 11.59 -38.03 -9.56
CA ILE A 53 11.15 -36.87 -8.79
C ILE A 53 10.20 -35.99 -9.61
N ASP A 54 9.06 -35.64 -9.03
CA ASP A 54 8.13 -34.64 -9.56
C ASP A 54 8.47 -33.29 -8.93
N LEU A 55 9.08 -32.44 -9.75
CA LEU A 55 9.47 -31.06 -9.47
C LEU A 55 8.32 -30.14 -9.90
N GLY A 56 7.15 -30.31 -9.30
CA GLY A 56 5.94 -29.57 -9.69
C GLY A 56 4.63 -30.02 -9.05
N SER A 57 4.62 -31.07 -8.23
CA SER A 57 3.43 -31.62 -7.53
C SER A 57 2.90 -30.73 -6.37
N GLY A 58 2.88 -29.41 -6.57
CA GLY A 58 2.00 -28.53 -5.84
C GLY A 58 0.58 -28.75 -6.31
N ASP A 59 -0.06 -29.78 -5.73
CA ASP A 59 -1.46 -30.17 -5.93
C ASP A 59 -2.34 -28.94 -6.19
N GLY A 60 -3.06 -28.93 -7.32
CA GLY A 60 -3.77 -27.80 -7.91
C GLY A 60 -4.82 -27.10 -7.02
N ARG A 61 -4.38 -26.46 -5.94
CA ARG A 61 -5.21 -25.81 -4.91
C ARG A 61 -4.94 -24.33 -4.80
N VAL A 62 -4.66 -23.68 -5.93
CA VAL A 62 -4.54 -22.22 -6.05
C VAL A 62 -5.90 -21.51 -5.84
N PHE A 63 -7.02 -22.22 -5.66
CA PHE A 63 -8.31 -21.54 -5.48
C PHE A 63 -8.36 -20.67 -4.22
N GLY A 64 -7.76 -21.08 -3.10
CA GLY A 64 -7.73 -20.23 -1.91
C GLY A 64 -7.06 -18.89 -2.20
N GLU A 65 -5.85 -18.94 -2.77
CA GLU A 65 -5.04 -17.75 -3.06
C GLU A 65 -5.56 -16.93 -4.25
N GLN A 66 -6.05 -17.58 -5.32
CA GLN A 66 -6.69 -16.91 -6.46
C GLN A 66 -8.06 -16.34 -6.10
N LEU A 67 -8.84 -17.02 -5.25
CA LEU A 67 -10.09 -16.46 -4.74
C LEU A 67 -9.76 -15.18 -3.99
N VAL A 68 -8.85 -15.24 -3.00
CA VAL A 68 -8.40 -14.09 -2.20
C VAL A 68 -7.91 -12.93 -3.06
N SER A 69 -7.18 -13.19 -4.16
CA SER A 69 -6.69 -12.13 -5.06
C SER A 69 -7.78 -11.48 -5.92
N HIS A 70 -8.91 -12.16 -6.12
CA HIS A 70 -10.05 -11.67 -6.91
C HIS A 70 -11.23 -11.22 -6.04
N LEU A 71 -11.16 -11.39 -4.71
CA LEU A 71 -12.17 -10.88 -3.79
C LEU A 71 -12.15 -9.35 -3.80
N THR A 72 -13.34 -8.77 -3.92
CA THR A 72 -13.60 -7.38 -3.52
C THR A 72 -13.20 -7.22 -2.04
N PRO A 73 -12.14 -6.47 -1.70
CA PRO A 73 -11.63 -6.35 -0.32
C PRO A 73 -12.71 -5.99 0.71
N GLU A 74 -13.61 -5.09 0.32
CA GLU A 74 -14.71 -4.52 1.09
C GLU A 74 -15.77 -5.57 1.41
N TRP A 75 -15.92 -6.60 0.57
CA TRP A 75 -16.89 -7.68 0.75
C TRP A 75 -16.24 -8.97 1.22
N ARG A 76 -14.94 -8.94 1.59
CA ARG A 76 -14.16 -10.14 1.93
C ARG A 76 -14.89 -11.08 2.90
N LYS A 77 -15.52 -10.53 3.95
CA LYS A 77 -16.29 -11.29 4.96
C LYS A 77 -17.59 -11.91 4.41
N GLN A 78 -18.16 -11.28 3.38
CA GLN A 78 -19.42 -11.70 2.76
C GLN A 78 -19.20 -12.82 1.75
N TYR A 79 -17.97 -13.06 1.29
CA TYR A 79 -17.66 -14.24 0.50
C TYR A 79 -17.67 -15.51 1.35
N ILE A 80 -17.78 -16.65 0.67
CA ILE A 80 -17.62 -17.96 1.27
C ILE A 80 -16.25 -18.08 1.97
N GLU A 81 -16.25 -18.48 3.24
CA GLU A 81 -15.03 -18.76 4.01
C GLU A 81 -14.38 -20.08 3.56
N TYR A 82 -13.92 -20.13 2.31
CA TYR A 82 -13.46 -21.34 1.64
C TYR A 82 -12.33 -22.04 2.38
N GLU A 83 -11.32 -21.29 2.84
CA GLU A 83 -10.18 -21.87 3.56
C GLU A 83 -10.59 -22.43 4.92
N ARG A 84 -11.50 -21.76 5.64
CA ARG A 84 -12.03 -22.29 6.91
C ARG A 84 -12.80 -23.59 6.69
N LEU A 85 -13.76 -23.61 5.76
CA LEU A 85 -14.53 -24.82 5.45
C LEU A 85 -13.61 -25.98 5.01
N LYS A 86 -12.54 -25.66 4.29
CA LYS A 86 -11.53 -26.62 3.84
C LYS A 86 -10.70 -27.14 5.02
N ASP A 87 -10.31 -26.28 5.95
CA ASP A 87 -9.59 -26.67 7.17
C ASP A 87 -10.47 -27.52 8.08
N SER A 88 -11.76 -27.18 8.24
CA SER A 88 -12.74 -28.02 8.95
C SER A 88 -12.79 -29.42 8.34
N LEU A 89 -12.90 -29.55 7.01
CA LEU A 89 -12.87 -30.85 6.33
C LEU A 89 -11.58 -31.63 6.59
N TYR A 90 -10.41 -30.96 6.61
CA TYR A 90 -9.16 -31.66 6.89
C TYR A 90 -9.06 -32.12 8.34
N GLN A 91 -9.51 -31.31 9.30
CA GLN A 91 -9.55 -31.70 10.72
C GLN A 91 -10.42 -32.93 10.94
N PHE A 92 -11.64 -32.94 10.37
CA PHE A 92 -12.54 -34.09 10.41
C PHE A 92 -11.92 -35.35 9.83
N MET A 93 -11.13 -35.21 8.75
CA MET A 93 -10.43 -36.34 8.15
C MET A 93 -9.24 -36.85 8.99
N MET A 94 -8.63 -36.02 9.83
CA MET A 94 -7.54 -36.43 10.72
C MET A 94 -8.03 -37.19 11.95
N GLU A 95 -9.24 -36.88 12.41
CA GLU A 95 -9.87 -37.50 13.59
C GLU A 95 -10.70 -38.76 13.27
N MET A 96 -10.69 -39.19 12.00
CA MET A 96 -11.44 -40.36 11.52
C MET A 96 -11.05 -41.66 12.26
N PRO A 97 -12.01 -42.37 12.88
CA PRO A 97 -11.77 -43.66 13.51
C PRO A 97 -11.27 -44.73 12.53
N SER A 98 -10.44 -45.66 13.02
CA SER A 98 -9.98 -46.83 12.28
C SER A 98 -11.05 -47.92 12.16
N GLU A 99 -11.90 -48.06 13.18
CA GLU A 99 -12.99 -49.04 13.24
C GLU A 99 -14.11 -48.70 12.24
N GLU A 100 -14.57 -49.70 11.48
CA GLU A 100 -15.48 -49.53 10.34
C GLU A 100 -16.89 -49.08 10.77
N ASP A 101 -17.48 -49.68 11.80
CA ASP A 101 -18.80 -49.31 12.33
C ASP A 101 -18.83 -47.89 12.92
N ARG A 102 -17.74 -47.48 13.58
CA ARG A 102 -17.61 -46.11 14.12
C ARG A 102 -17.34 -45.08 13.03
N ARG A 103 -16.72 -45.50 11.91
CA ARG A 103 -16.42 -44.62 10.79
C ARG A 103 -17.70 -44.16 10.09
N GLU A 104 -18.67 -45.04 9.84
CA GLU A 104 -19.92 -44.64 9.20
C GLU A 104 -20.73 -43.65 10.05
N SER A 105 -20.87 -43.93 11.35
CA SER A 105 -21.54 -43.01 12.28
C SER A 105 -20.83 -41.66 12.38
N TYR A 106 -19.49 -41.66 12.37
CA TYR A 106 -18.69 -40.44 12.38
C TYR A 106 -18.81 -39.65 11.07
N LEU A 107 -18.85 -40.32 9.92
CA LEU A 107 -19.09 -39.67 8.61
C LEU A 107 -20.46 -38.96 8.57
N ALA A 108 -21.50 -39.58 9.11
CA ALA A 108 -22.82 -38.94 9.18
C ALA A 108 -22.81 -37.67 10.05
N GLN A 109 -22.07 -37.69 11.18
CA GLN A 109 -21.89 -36.51 12.04
C GLN A 109 -21.05 -35.41 11.36
N ILE A 110 -20.05 -35.78 10.55
CA ILE A 110 -19.28 -34.83 9.75
C ILE A 110 -20.17 -34.16 8.72
N ASP A 111 -20.94 -34.93 7.96
CA ASP A 111 -21.86 -34.42 6.95
C ASP A 111 -22.82 -33.39 7.58
N GLU A 112 -23.43 -33.72 8.73
CA GLU A 112 -24.33 -32.81 9.44
C GLU A 112 -23.64 -31.50 9.85
N LYS A 113 -22.45 -31.58 10.47
CA LYS A 113 -21.69 -30.39 10.89
C LYS A 113 -21.28 -29.54 9.70
N PHE A 114 -20.74 -30.17 8.66
CA PHE A 114 -20.23 -29.49 7.46
C PHE A 114 -21.36 -28.82 6.67
N PHE A 115 -22.50 -29.49 6.47
CA PHE A 115 -23.63 -28.90 5.77
C PHE A 115 -24.31 -27.79 6.57
N ASN A 116 -24.30 -27.85 7.91
CA ASN A 116 -24.75 -26.74 8.75
C ASN A 116 -23.84 -25.51 8.60
N GLU A 117 -22.52 -25.69 8.53
CA GLU A 117 -21.60 -24.58 8.20
C GLU A 117 -21.87 -24.03 6.78
N CYS A 118 -22.10 -24.90 5.80
CA CYS A 118 -22.44 -24.49 4.43
C CYS A 118 -23.78 -23.72 4.36
N GLU A 119 -24.78 -24.10 5.16
CA GLU A 119 -26.08 -23.41 5.20
C GLU A 119 -25.98 -22.01 5.82
N LYS A 120 -25.13 -21.83 6.84
CA LYS A 120 -24.80 -20.51 7.39
C LYS A 120 -24.15 -19.62 6.34
N GLU A 121 -23.14 -20.14 5.64
CA GLU A 121 -22.46 -19.41 4.57
C GLU A 121 -23.41 -19.07 3.41
N LEU A 122 -24.30 -20.00 3.04
CA LEU A 122 -25.28 -19.80 1.97
C LEU A 122 -26.29 -18.71 2.34
N THR A 123 -26.77 -18.71 3.58
CA THR A 123 -27.68 -17.68 4.10
C THR A 123 -27.02 -16.30 4.07
N LYS A 124 -25.77 -16.20 4.56
CA LYS A 124 -24.96 -14.96 4.52
C LYS A 124 -24.86 -14.41 3.09
N ILE A 125 -24.49 -15.27 2.14
CA ILE A 125 -24.29 -14.89 0.74
C ILE A 125 -25.61 -14.45 0.08
N ASN A 126 -26.70 -15.18 0.33
CA ASN A 126 -28.01 -14.81 -0.21
C ASN A 126 -28.51 -13.46 0.31
N LEU A 127 -28.42 -13.22 1.62
CA LEU A 127 -28.87 -11.96 2.23
C LEU A 127 -28.09 -10.77 1.65
N PHE A 128 -26.76 -10.88 1.60
CA PHE A 128 -25.90 -9.84 1.05
C PHE A 128 -26.17 -9.59 -0.44
N PHE A 129 -26.29 -10.65 -1.24
CA PHE A 129 -26.58 -10.52 -2.67
C PHE A 129 -27.95 -9.86 -2.93
N SER A 130 -29.00 -10.31 -2.25
CA SER A 130 -30.34 -9.74 -2.39
C SER A 130 -30.39 -8.27 -1.98
N GLN A 131 -29.68 -7.88 -0.90
CA GLN A 131 -29.54 -6.48 -0.51
C GLN A 131 -28.86 -5.66 -1.61
N LYS A 132 -27.79 -6.17 -2.22
CA LYS A 132 -27.06 -5.46 -3.28
C LYS A 132 -27.85 -5.31 -4.57
N ILE A 133 -28.65 -6.30 -4.93
CA ILE A 133 -29.56 -6.19 -6.08
C ILE A 133 -30.64 -5.13 -5.83
N ALA A 134 -31.25 -5.11 -4.64
CA ALA A 134 -32.26 -4.11 -4.31
C ALA A 134 -31.68 -2.68 -4.30
N GLU A 135 -30.47 -2.51 -3.74
CA GLU A 135 -29.72 -1.24 -3.79
C GLU A 135 -29.44 -0.81 -5.23
N ALA A 136 -29.02 -1.75 -6.07
CA ALA A 136 -28.73 -1.48 -7.48
C ALA A 136 -29.98 -1.07 -8.27
N GLN A 137 -31.12 -1.74 -8.05
CA GLN A 137 -32.40 -1.40 -8.64
C GLN A 137 -32.87 0.01 -8.22
N GLY A 138 -32.72 0.36 -6.94
CA GLY A 138 -33.01 1.72 -6.48
C GLY A 138 -32.11 2.77 -7.13
N LYS A 139 -30.81 2.47 -7.24
CA LYS A 139 -29.82 3.42 -7.79
C LYS A 139 -30.01 3.66 -9.29
N ILE A 140 -30.33 2.64 -10.08
CA ILE A 140 -30.60 2.84 -11.51
C ILE A 140 -31.84 3.71 -11.73
N HIS A 141 -32.89 3.54 -10.92
CA HIS A 141 -34.09 4.37 -11.01
C HIS A 141 -33.78 5.84 -10.70
N GLU A 142 -32.97 6.09 -9.65
CA GLU A 142 -32.49 7.45 -9.33
C GLU A 142 -31.69 8.04 -10.50
N LEU A 143 -30.71 7.32 -11.03
CA LEU A 143 -29.86 7.80 -12.13
C LEU A 143 -30.64 8.04 -13.43
N GLN A 144 -31.61 7.19 -13.74
CA GLN A 144 -32.49 7.38 -14.89
C GLN A 144 -33.39 8.61 -14.72
N SER A 145 -33.91 8.84 -13.51
CA SER A 145 -34.69 10.05 -13.22
C SER A 145 -33.84 11.31 -13.38
N GLU A 146 -32.61 11.32 -12.85
CA GLU A 146 -31.67 12.43 -13.02
C GLU A 146 -31.29 12.66 -14.49
N LEU A 147 -31.10 11.58 -15.26
CA LEU A 147 -30.81 11.66 -16.70
C LEU A 147 -31.99 12.25 -17.48
N HIS A 148 -33.22 11.89 -17.10
CA HIS A 148 -34.44 12.43 -17.70
C HIS A 148 -34.57 13.93 -17.43
N GLN A 149 -34.41 14.37 -16.17
CA GLN A 149 -34.42 15.80 -15.81
C GLN A 149 -33.33 16.60 -16.55
N PHE A 150 -32.15 16.01 -16.73
CA PHE A 150 -31.07 16.62 -17.50
C PHE A 150 -31.44 16.78 -18.99
N LYS A 151 -32.08 15.77 -19.59
CA LYS A 151 -32.58 15.85 -20.97
C LYS A 151 -33.67 16.88 -21.15
N GLU A 152 -34.63 16.97 -20.23
CA GLU A 152 -35.66 18.01 -20.25
C GLU A 152 -35.01 19.40 -20.23
N THR A 153 -34.02 19.61 -19.36
CA THR A 153 -33.29 20.89 -19.26
C THR A 153 -32.55 21.27 -20.55
N ILE A 154 -32.01 20.29 -21.30
CA ILE A 154 -31.36 20.53 -22.59
C ILE A 154 -32.37 20.75 -23.71
N GLY A 155 -33.43 19.93 -23.78
CA GLY A 155 -34.48 20.06 -24.80
C GLY A 155 -35.21 21.40 -24.70
N ASP A 156 -35.44 21.89 -23.49
CA ASP A 156 -36.05 23.21 -23.25
C ASP A 156 -35.11 24.37 -23.65
N SER A 157 -33.79 24.14 -23.66
CA SER A 157 -32.79 25.11 -24.10
C SER A 157 -32.70 25.20 -25.63
N GLU A 158 -32.98 24.13 -26.37
CA GLU A 158 -33.00 24.13 -27.84
C GLU A 158 -34.31 24.73 -28.41
N LEU A 159 -35.45 24.54 -27.71
CA LEU A 159 -36.71 25.21 -28.09
C LEU A 159 -36.73 26.71 -27.76
N LYS A 160 -35.99 27.16 -26.73
CA LYS A 160 -35.92 28.58 -26.34
C LYS A 160 -34.86 29.41 -27.09
N THR A 161 -34.22 28.84 -28.11
CA THR A 161 -33.41 29.59 -29.09
C THR A 161 -34.25 30.31 -30.15
N GLY A 162 -35.59 30.20 -30.09
CA GLY A 162 -36.53 31.02 -30.86
C GLY A 162 -37.32 31.96 -29.94
N LEU A 163 -36.93 33.23 -29.92
CA LEU A 163 -37.67 34.38 -29.37
C LEU A 163 -37.94 34.40 -27.84
N ARG A 164 -37.27 35.38 -27.20
CA ARG A 164 -37.66 36.11 -25.97
C ARG A 164 -37.25 35.47 -24.64
N ASN A 165 -36.19 36.02 -24.02
CA ASN A 165 -36.18 36.41 -22.60
C ASN A 165 -34.90 37.18 -22.22
N ARG A 166 -34.88 38.49 -22.50
CA ARG A 166 -34.39 39.47 -21.52
C ARG A 166 -35.60 39.79 -20.62
N PHE A 167 -35.39 39.81 -19.31
CA PHE A 167 -36.38 40.14 -18.27
C PHE A 167 -37.31 39.02 -17.79
N ARG A 168 -36.82 38.18 -16.87
CA ARG A 168 -37.46 38.01 -15.54
C ARG A 168 -36.54 37.20 -14.61
N GLY A 169 -36.30 37.76 -13.43
CA GLY A 169 -35.64 37.04 -12.35
C GLY A 169 -36.61 36.05 -11.72
N ASP A 170 -36.19 34.79 -11.64
CA ASP A 170 -36.72 33.83 -10.68
C ASP A 170 -35.54 33.15 -10.00
N LYS A 171 -35.15 33.72 -8.86
CA LYS A 171 -34.22 33.14 -7.89
C LYS A 171 -35.09 32.49 -6.81
N LEU A 172 -35.58 31.26 -7.01
CA LEU A 172 -36.05 30.35 -5.93
C LEU A 172 -36.61 29.04 -6.52
N GLN A 173 -35.74 28.22 -7.14
CA GLN A 173 -35.84 26.75 -7.33
C GLN A 173 -35.01 26.33 -8.55
N LYS A 174 -33.68 26.37 -8.41
CA LYS A 174 -32.78 25.59 -9.26
C LYS A 174 -31.94 24.76 -8.31
N GLU A 175 -32.48 23.63 -7.86
CA GLU A 175 -31.61 22.50 -7.54
C GLU A 175 -30.74 22.30 -8.78
N ARG A 176 -29.42 22.42 -8.60
CA ARG A 176 -28.47 22.35 -9.71
C ARG A 176 -28.59 20.96 -10.34
N ALA A 177 -29.31 20.86 -11.45
CA ALA A 177 -29.28 19.69 -12.32
C ALA A 177 -27.80 19.30 -12.54
N LYS A 178 -27.47 18.03 -12.32
CA LYS A 178 -26.10 17.54 -12.48
C LYS A 178 -25.63 17.81 -13.90
N THR A 179 -24.40 18.27 -14.04
CA THR A 179 -23.79 18.46 -15.36
C THR A 179 -23.66 17.11 -16.08
N ALA A 180 -23.63 17.14 -17.42
CA ALA A 180 -23.42 15.94 -18.24
C ALA A 180 -22.22 15.10 -17.75
N GLN A 181 -21.16 15.76 -17.30
CA GLN A 181 -19.95 15.12 -16.78
C GLN A 181 -20.16 14.43 -15.42
N GLN A 182 -20.98 15.00 -14.53
CA GLN A 182 -21.35 14.40 -13.26
C GLN A 182 -22.26 13.18 -13.44
N LEU A 183 -23.21 13.24 -14.38
CA LEU A 183 -24.04 12.09 -14.77
C LEU A 183 -23.17 10.98 -15.38
N LYS A 184 -22.29 11.32 -16.32
CA LYS A 184 -21.33 10.37 -16.91
C LYS A 184 -20.46 9.68 -15.86
N LEU A 185 -20.03 10.39 -14.83
CA LEU A 185 -19.27 9.82 -13.71
C LEU A 185 -20.15 8.88 -12.88
N ALA A 186 -21.35 9.32 -12.50
CA ALA A 186 -22.26 8.53 -11.67
C ALA A 186 -22.68 7.20 -12.34
N PHE A 187 -22.95 7.20 -13.65
CA PHE A 187 -23.21 5.98 -14.41
C PHE A 187 -21.99 5.06 -14.52
N SER A 188 -20.77 5.62 -14.62
CA SER A 188 -19.53 4.83 -14.64
C SER A 188 -19.29 4.11 -13.30
N GLU A 189 -19.54 4.80 -12.18
CA GLU A 189 -19.41 4.23 -10.83
C GLU A 189 -20.47 3.14 -10.59
N PHE A 190 -21.72 3.40 -11.03
CA PHE A 190 -22.78 2.41 -10.92
C PHE A 190 -22.53 1.17 -11.79
N TYR A 191 -22.02 1.34 -13.01
CA TYR A 191 -21.64 0.20 -13.85
C TYR A 191 -20.56 -0.67 -13.18
N LEU A 192 -19.56 -0.05 -12.55
CA LEU A 192 -18.54 -0.80 -11.82
C LEU A 192 -19.14 -1.59 -10.65
N SER A 193 -20.05 -0.99 -9.87
CA SER A 193 -20.68 -1.69 -8.75
C SER A 193 -21.47 -2.94 -9.20
N LEU A 194 -22.17 -2.86 -10.35
CA LEU A 194 -22.85 -4.01 -10.95
C LEU A 194 -21.88 -5.12 -11.35
N VAL A 195 -20.74 -4.77 -11.96
CA VAL A 195 -19.70 -5.74 -12.33
C VAL A 195 -19.12 -6.42 -11.09
N LEU A 196 -18.93 -5.69 -9.98
CA LEU A 196 -18.47 -6.27 -8.72
C LEU A 196 -19.48 -7.28 -8.17
N VAL A 197 -20.79 -6.95 -8.18
CA VAL A 197 -21.86 -7.86 -7.73
C VAL A 197 -21.91 -9.11 -8.61
N GLN A 198 -21.72 -8.97 -9.92
CA GLN A 198 -21.63 -10.10 -10.85
C GLN A 198 -20.44 -11.01 -10.51
N ASN A 199 -19.26 -10.43 -10.26
CA ASN A 199 -18.08 -11.19 -9.84
C ASN A 199 -18.30 -11.89 -8.49
N TYR A 200 -18.97 -11.21 -7.54
CA TYR A 200 -19.34 -11.80 -6.25
C TYR A 200 -20.23 -13.04 -6.43
N GLN A 201 -21.26 -12.96 -7.27
CA GLN A 201 -22.14 -14.08 -7.59
C GLN A 201 -21.35 -15.27 -8.15
N GLN A 202 -20.51 -15.03 -9.15
CA GLN A 202 -19.74 -16.07 -9.85
C GLN A 202 -18.68 -16.74 -8.95
N LEU A 203 -17.96 -15.95 -8.15
CA LEU A 203 -16.91 -16.46 -7.26
C LEU A 203 -17.51 -17.30 -6.13
N ASN A 204 -18.61 -16.87 -5.51
CA ASN A 204 -19.29 -17.65 -4.46
C ASN A 204 -19.91 -18.94 -5.00
N ALA A 205 -20.55 -18.88 -6.18
CA ALA A 205 -21.06 -20.08 -6.85
C ALA A 205 -19.93 -21.09 -7.13
N THR A 206 -18.78 -20.61 -7.59
CA THR A 206 -17.59 -21.43 -7.83
C THR A 206 -17.03 -21.99 -6.53
N GLY A 207 -16.98 -21.19 -5.46
CA GLY A 207 -16.52 -21.60 -4.13
C GLY A 207 -17.36 -22.73 -3.55
N PHE A 208 -18.69 -22.62 -3.57
CA PHE A 208 -19.60 -23.69 -3.16
C PHE A 208 -19.40 -24.95 -3.99
N ARG A 209 -19.35 -24.82 -5.33
CA ARG A 209 -19.11 -25.96 -6.23
C ARG A 209 -17.83 -26.71 -5.85
N LYS A 210 -16.77 -25.98 -5.51
CA LYS A 210 -15.46 -26.56 -5.17
C LYS A 210 -15.41 -27.17 -3.78
N ILE A 211 -15.99 -26.53 -2.77
CA ILE A 211 -15.93 -27.05 -1.41
C ILE A 211 -16.79 -28.31 -1.27
N LEU A 212 -17.96 -28.33 -1.92
CA LEU A 212 -18.84 -29.49 -1.96
C LEU A 212 -18.22 -30.64 -2.77
N LYS A 213 -17.57 -30.36 -3.91
CA LYS A 213 -16.79 -31.36 -4.65
C LYS A 213 -15.61 -31.89 -3.82
N LYS A 214 -14.98 -31.04 -3.00
CA LYS A 214 -13.88 -31.44 -2.11
C LYS A 214 -14.38 -32.36 -0.99
N HIS A 215 -15.52 -32.05 -0.39
CA HIS A 215 -16.23 -32.92 0.54
C HIS A 215 -16.42 -34.31 -0.06
N ASP A 216 -17.10 -34.40 -1.21
CA ASP A 216 -17.39 -35.67 -1.90
C ASP A 216 -16.12 -36.48 -2.20
N LYS A 217 -15.03 -35.80 -2.59
CA LYS A 217 -13.74 -36.45 -2.84
C LYS A 217 -13.08 -37.01 -1.57
N LEU A 218 -13.29 -36.39 -0.41
CA LEU A 218 -12.69 -36.81 0.85
C LEU A 218 -13.48 -37.93 1.52
N THR A 219 -14.80 -37.76 1.61
CA THR A 219 -15.74 -38.73 2.19
C THR A 219 -16.00 -39.91 1.25
N MET A 220 -15.84 -39.71 -0.06
CA MET A 220 -16.19 -40.66 -1.12
C MET A 220 -17.67 -41.03 -1.13
N ASN A 221 -18.50 -39.99 -0.96
CA ASN A 221 -19.94 -40.01 -1.15
C ASN A 221 -20.35 -38.95 -2.19
N GLU A 222 -21.64 -38.89 -2.54
CA GLU A 222 -22.21 -37.89 -3.46
C GLU A 222 -23.10 -36.85 -2.73
N ASN A 223 -23.02 -36.79 -1.40
CA ASN A 223 -23.92 -35.99 -0.59
C ASN A 223 -23.74 -34.49 -0.83
N GLY A 224 -22.51 -34.02 -1.09
CA GLY A 224 -22.21 -32.64 -1.42
C GLY A 224 -22.75 -32.22 -2.78
N LEU A 225 -22.68 -33.09 -3.79
CA LEU A 225 -23.33 -32.86 -5.08
C LEU A 225 -24.85 -32.71 -4.92
N GLN A 226 -25.50 -33.61 -4.17
CA GLN A 226 -26.93 -33.53 -3.90
C GLN A 226 -27.30 -32.25 -3.15
N TRP A 227 -26.50 -31.85 -2.17
CA TRP A 227 -26.69 -30.59 -1.44
C TRP A 227 -26.54 -29.38 -2.36
N ARG A 228 -25.56 -29.38 -3.27
CA ARG A 228 -25.35 -28.31 -4.26
C ARG A 228 -26.58 -28.09 -5.13
N ILE A 229 -27.11 -29.18 -5.71
CA ILE A 229 -28.28 -29.12 -6.61
C ILE A 229 -29.53 -28.68 -5.83
N ASN A 230 -29.71 -29.18 -4.61
CA ASN A 230 -30.92 -28.92 -3.84
C ASN A 230 -30.94 -27.58 -3.10
N LYS A 231 -29.78 -27.02 -2.75
CA LYS A 231 -29.69 -25.79 -1.96
C LYS A 231 -29.02 -24.64 -2.72
N VAL A 232 -27.84 -24.85 -3.30
CA VAL A 232 -27.07 -23.77 -3.96
C VAL A 232 -27.67 -23.38 -5.30
N GLU A 233 -27.90 -24.34 -6.20
CA GLU A 233 -28.40 -24.06 -7.56
C GLU A 233 -29.85 -23.57 -7.56
N LYS A 234 -30.60 -23.82 -6.48
CA LYS A 234 -31.97 -23.32 -6.24
C LYS A 234 -32.03 -22.02 -5.44
N SER A 235 -30.90 -21.50 -4.98
CA SER A 235 -30.85 -20.29 -4.16
C SER A 235 -31.07 -19.01 -4.99
N SER A 236 -31.52 -17.94 -4.32
CA SER A 236 -31.79 -16.66 -4.97
C SER A 236 -30.53 -16.06 -5.60
N PHE A 237 -29.38 -16.17 -4.92
CA PHE A 237 -28.14 -15.62 -5.47
C PHE A 237 -27.69 -16.34 -6.74
N PHE A 238 -28.01 -17.62 -6.95
CA PHE A 238 -27.57 -18.36 -8.13
C PHE A 238 -28.52 -18.19 -9.33
N LEU A 239 -29.83 -18.17 -9.09
CA LEU A 239 -30.84 -18.10 -10.15
C LEU A 239 -31.09 -16.68 -10.67
N ASN A 240 -30.85 -15.65 -9.86
CA ASN A 240 -31.14 -14.27 -10.23
C ASN A 240 -30.30 -13.81 -11.44
N ARG A 241 -30.99 -13.34 -12.48
CA ARG A 241 -30.42 -12.79 -13.73
C ARG A 241 -30.56 -11.27 -13.86
N ASP A 242 -31.11 -10.61 -12.85
CA ASP A 242 -31.35 -9.15 -12.84
C ASP A 242 -30.06 -8.38 -12.96
N ILE A 243 -28.94 -8.93 -12.48
CA ILE A 243 -27.64 -8.28 -12.63
C ILE A 243 -27.23 -8.11 -14.10
N GLU A 244 -27.51 -9.11 -14.95
CA GLU A 244 -27.19 -9.05 -16.38
C GLU A 244 -28.09 -8.03 -17.10
N THR A 245 -29.37 -7.95 -16.71
CA THR A 245 -30.31 -6.98 -17.29
C THR A 245 -29.95 -5.55 -16.89
N LEU A 246 -29.62 -5.30 -15.61
CA LEU A 246 -29.19 -4.00 -15.10
C LEU A 246 -27.91 -3.50 -15.81
N ILE A 247 -26.92 -4.37 -16.00
CA ILE A 247 -25.69 -4.03 -16.74
C ILE A 247 -26.04 -3.58 -18.16
N ASN A 248 -26.87 -4.34 -18.88
CA ASN A 248 -27.28 -4.00 -20.24
C ASN A 248 -28.07 -2.68 -20.31
N THR A 249 -28.92 -2.40 -19.32
CA THR A 249 -29.66 -1.13 -19.23
C THR A 249 -28.70 0.04 -19.07
N VAL A 250 -27.70 -0.06 -18.19
CA VAL A 250 -26.69 0.99 -17.99
C VAL A 250 -25.85 1.22 -19.25
N GLU A 251 -25.40 0.14 -19.90
CA GLU A 251 -24.65 0.26 -21.17
C GLU A 251 -25.46 1.01 -22.22
N THR A 252 -26.73 0.62 -22.38
CA THR A 252 -27.64 1.21 -23.37
C THR A 252 -27.87 2.69 -23.07
N SER A 253 -28.16 3.06 -21.81
CA SER A 253 -28.37 4.46 -21.42
C SER A 253 -27.12 5.31 -21.64
N VAL A 254 -25.92 4.83 -21.28
CA VAL A 254 -24.69 5.63 -21.50
C VAL A 254 -24.34 5.76 -22.98
N ILE A 255 -24.41 4.66 -23.74
CA ILE A 255 -24.05 4.67 -25.17
C ILE A 255 -25.02 5.56 -25.95
N ASN A 256 -26.32 5.36 -25.80
CA ASN A 256 -27.31 6.04 -26.62
C ASN A 256 -27.59 7.47 -26.12
N GLU A 257 -27.64 7.70 -24.81
CA GLU A 257 -28.12 8.96 -24.25
C GLU A 257 -27.02 9.94 -23.87
N LEU A 258 -25.81 9.47 -23.58
CA LEU A 258 -24.69 10.31 -23.10
C LEU A 258 -23.53 10.41 -24.09
N GLU A 259 -23.34 9.43 -24.98
CA GLU A 259 -22.27 9.39 -25.99
C GLU A 259 -22.80 9.40 -27.44
N GLY A 260 -24.09 9.71 -27.64
CA GLY A 260 -24.67 9.92 -28.97
C GLY A 260 -24.63 8.70 -29.90
N GLY A 261 -24.61 7.49 -29.33
CA GLY A 261 -24.54 6.23 -30.07
C GLY A 261 -23.13 5.68 -30.30
N ASP A 262 -22.07 6.38 -29.87
CA ASP A 262 -20.70 5.86 -29.98
C ASP A 262 -20.44 4.77 -28.91
N ARG A 263 -20.57 3.51 -29.32
CA ARG A 263 -20.32 2.34 -28.47
C ARG A 263 -18.87 2.27 -27.98
N GLN A 264 -17.89 2.69 -28.77
CA GLN A 264 -16.48 2.64 -28.34
C GLN A 264 -16.22 3.68 -27.25
N ALA A 265 -16.72 4.91 -27.42
CA ALA A 265 -16.61 5.95 -26.41
C ALA A 265 -17.37 5.58 -25.12
N GLY A 266 -18.60 5.06 -25.25
CA GLY A 266 -19.42 4.61 -24.12
C GLY A 266 -18.77 3.48 -23.33
N MET A 267 -18.33 2.41 -24.01
CA MET A 267 -17.66 1.28 -23.35
C MET A 267 -16.28 1.66 -22.80
N LYS A 268 -15.51 2.53 -23.46
CA LYS A 268 -14.24 3.04 -22.93
C LYS A 268 -14.44 3.89 -21.68
N ARG A 269 -15.60 4.54 -21.53
CA ARG A 269 -15.95 5.34 -20.36
C ARG A 269 -16.47 4.48 -19.22
N LEU A 270 -17.32 3.50 -19.51
CA LEU A 270 -17.90 2.55 -18.54
C LEU A 270 -16.88 1.56 -18.01
N LYS A 271 -16.02 1.03 -18.89
CA LYS A 271 -14.92 0.17 -18.48
C LYS A 271 -13.89 1.02 -17.76
N VAL A 272 -13.87 0.89 -16.44
CA VAL A 272 -12.75 1.38 -15.66
C VAL A 272 -11.51 0.62 -16.16
N PRO A 273 -10.47 1.29 -16.66
CA PRO A 273 -9.23 0.62 -17.00
C PRO A 273 -8.76 -0.16 -15.76
N PRO A 274 -8.23 -1.39 -15.91
CA PRO A 274 -7.73 -2.12 -14.76
C PRO A 274 -6.72 -1.22 -14.03
N LEU A 275 -7.06 -0.80 -12.79
CA LEU A 275 -6.22 0.02 -11.91
C LEU A 275 -4.95 -0.72 -11.45
N SER A 276 -4.70 -1.93 -11.97
CA SER A 276 -3.35 -2.45 -12.14
C SER A 276 -2.56 -1.46 -12.99
N GLU A 277 -2.04 -0.41 -12.35
CA GLU A 277 -1.15 0.58 -12.92
C GLU A 277 -0.14 -0.15 -13.79
N LYS A 278 -0.19 0.08 -15.10
CA LYS A 278 0.85 -0.41 -15.99
C LYS A 278 2.12 0.33 -15.61
N GLN A 279 2.99 -0.36 -14.89
CA GLN A 279 4.28 0.17 -14.48
C GLN A 279 5.08 0.50 -15.74
N SER A 280 5.48 1.77 -15.86
CA SER A 280 6.39 2.21 -16.91
C SER A 280 7.79 1.72 -16.55
N SER A 281 8.35 0.83 -17.38
CA SER A 281 9.73 0.34 -17.20
C SER A 281 10.75 1.48 -17.10
N SER A 282 10.50 2.60 -17.79
CA SER A 282 11.35 3.79 -17.74
C SER A 282 11.30 4.50 -16.38
N THR A 283 10.10 4.61 -15.78
CA THR A 283 9.92 5.20 -14.45
C THR A 283 10.65 4.36 -13.40
N THR A 284 10.50 3.03 -13.46
CA THR A 284 11.18 2.12 -12.53
C THR A 284 12.70 2.22 -12.65
N PHE A 285 13.24 2.22 -13.87
CA PHE A 285 14.68 2.39 -14.11
C PHE A 285 15.20 3.73 -13.59
N THR A 286 14.52 4.83 -13.91
CA THR A 286 14.93 6.18 -13.51
C THR A 286 14.86 6.37 -12.00
N LEU A 287 13.83 5.84 -11.34
CA LEU A 287 13.74 5.80 -9.89
C LEU A 287 14.93 5.03 -9.28
N GLY A 288 15.25 3.85 -9.81
CA GLY A 288 16.42 3.07 -9.38
C GLY A 288 17.73 3.83 -9.54
N LEU A 289 17.92 4.51 -10.68
CA LEU A 289 19.08 5.36 -10.96
C LEU A 289 19.21 6.50 -9.95
N PHE A 290 18.13 7.24 -9.69
CA PHE A 290 18.14 8.34 -8.72
C PHE A 290 18.38 7.86 -7.30
N MET A 291 17.78 6.75 -6.87
CA MET A 291 18.05 6.17 -5.55
C MET A 291 19.52 5.75 -5.41
N GLY A 292 20.10 5.11 -6.43
CA GLY A 292 21.52 4.76 -6.45
C GLY A 292 22.41 6.00 -6.38
N ALA A 293 22.10 7.05 -7.14
CA ALA A 293 22.82 8.31 -7.11
C ALA A 293 22.75 8.99 -5.73
N VAL A 294 21.57 9.04 -5.08
CA VAL A 294 21.43 9.61 -3.73
C VAL A 294 22.34 8.88 -2.74
N ILE A 295 22.39 7.54 -2.76
CA ILE A 295 23.25 6.78 -1.84
C ILE A 295 24.73 7.17 -2.02
N VAL A 296 25.21 7.20 -3.26
CA VAL A 296 26.61 7.56 -3.56
C VAL A 296 26.90 9.00 -3.15
N LEU A 297 26.01 9.94 -3.47
CA LEU A 297 26.20 11.36 -3.16
C LEU A 297 26.13 11.64 -1.65
N VAL A 298 25.24 10.95 -0.91
CA VAL A 298 25.19 11.07 0.55
C VAL A 298 26.48 10.55 1.20
N VAL A 299 27.01 9.42 0.73
CA VAL A 299 28.32 8.92 1.18
C VAL A 299 29.41 9.95 0.87
N ALA A 300 29.40 10.54 -0.33
CA ALA A 300 30.36 11.59 -0.70
C ALA A 300 30.24 12.83 0.20
N ILE A 301 29.02 13.27 0.57
CA ILE A 301 28.79 14.39 1.49
C ILE A 301 29.36 14.09 2.86
N ILE A 302 29.11 12.89 3.39
CA ILE A 302 29.59 12.47 4.72
C ILE A 302 31.12 12.42 4.73
N LEU A 303 31.73 11.78 3.72
CA LEU A 303 33.19 11.70 3.61
C LEU A 303 33.81 13.09 3.46
N SER A 304 33.22 13.96 2.62
CA SER A 304 33.68 15.33 2.41
C SER A 304 33.55 16.18 3.68
N PHE A 305 32.45 16.01 4.43
CA PHE A 305 32.22 16.71 5.70
C PHE A 305 33.24 16.32 6.78
N ILE A 306 33.72 15.07 6.78
CA ILE A 306 34.73 14.58 7.72
C ILE A 306 36.14 14.95 7.26
N ALA A 307 36.45 14.79 5.97
CA ALA A 307 37.81 14.89 5.44
C ALA A 307 38.25 16.33 5.12
N SER A 308 37.32 17.23 4.81
CA SER A 308 37.62 18.60 4.40
C SER A 308 36.93 19.61 5.32
N PRO A 309 37.59 20.07 6.41
CA PRO A 309 37.18 21.27 7.13
C PRO A 309 37.53 22.51 6.28
N ALA A 310 36.92 22.62 5.09
CA ALA A 310 37.24 23.63 4.08
C ALA A 310 37.06 25.08 4.58
N ARG A 311 36.29 25.29 5.66
CA ARG A 311 35.98 26.60 6.24
C ARG A 311 36.05 26.53 7.77
N GLN A 312 37.27 26.63 8.30
CA GLN A 312 37.54 26.51 9.74
C GLN A 312 36.82 27.56 10.60
N ASN A 313 36.57 28.76 10.04
CA ASN A 313 35.93 29.87 10.76
C ASN A 313 34.39 29.87 10.64
N GLU A 314 33.79 29.01 9.81
CA GLU A 314 32.33 28.95 9.65
C GLU A 314 31.69 27.96 10.62
N PRO A 315 30.66 28.37 11.38
CA PRO A 315 29.89 27.46 12.22
C PRO A 315 29.17 26.41 11.37
N LYS A 316 29.45 25.13 11.66
CA LYS A 316 28.89 23.98 10.96
C LYS A 316 27.35 23.98 10.94
N TRP A 317 26.71 24.55 11.96
CA TRP A 317 25.26 24.50 12.14
C TRP A 317 24.46 25.39 11.19
N VAL A 318 25.06 26.43 10.62
CA VAL A 318 24.38 27.32 9.67
C VAL A 318 24.06 26.55 8.39
N ALA A 319 25.06 25.87 7.83
CA ALA A 319 24.89 24.99 6.67
C ALA A 319 23.80 23.93 6.91
N VAL A 320 23.85 23.27 8.08
CA VAL A 320 22.91 22.22 8.44
C VAL A 320 21.47 22.75 8.46
N ARG A 321 21.21 23.93 9.04
CA ARG A 321 19.87 24.54 9.06
C ARG A 321 19.38 24.93 7.66
N LEU A 322 20.26 25.42 6.79
CA LEU A 322 19.92 25.77 5.41
C LEU A 322 19.49 24.57 4.56
N PHE A 323 20.07 23.38 4.82
CA PHE A 323 19.80 22.16 4.05
C PHE A 323 18.81 21.19 4.71
N ARG A 324 18.63 21.23 6.04
CA ARG A 324 17.79 20.28 6.79
C ARG A 324 16.30 20.40 6.43
N GLY A 325 15.74 21.61 6.40
CA GLY A 325 14.34 21.83 6.07
C GLY A 325 13.91 21.20 4.72
N PRO A 326 14.59 21.53 3.60
CA PRO A 326 14.33 20.90 2.31
C PRO A 326 14.48 19.36 2.32
N LEU A 327 15.54 18.84 2.98
CA LEU A 327 15.76 17.40 3.08
C LEU A 327 14.59 16.68 3.76
N LEU A 328 14.09 17.21 4.88
CA LEU A 328 12.95 16.63 5.59
C LEU A 328 11.69 16.59 4.72
N LEU A 329 11.45 17.64 3.93
CA LEU A 329 10.32 17.69 2.99
C LEU A 329 10.43 16.62 1.89
N PHE A 330 11.62 16.46 1.30
CA PHE A 330 11.86 15.47 0.25
C PHE A 330 11.80 14.05 0.80
N ALA A 331 12.36 13.81 1.99
CA ALA A 331 12.30 12.53 2.67
C ALA A 331 10.85 12.14 3.01
N LEU A 332 10.05 13.06 3.54
CA LEU A 332 8.63 12.82 3.79
C LEU A 332 7.89 12.48 2.49
N THR A 333 8.14 13.22 1.41
CA THR A 333 7.51 12.97 0.10
C THR A 333 7.86 11.58 -0.43
N PHE A 334 9.12 11.15 -0.28
CA PHE A 334 9.55 9.80 -0.64
C PHE A 334 8.84 8.73 0.19
N LEU A 335 8.76 8.92 1.51
CA LEU A 335 8.06 8.01 2.43
C LEU A 335 6.54 7.97 2.17
N CYS A 336 5.93 9.07 1.73
CA CYS A 336 4.54 9.06 1.25
C CYS A 336 4.37 8.18 0.01
N GLY A 337 5.35 8.14 -0.90
CA GLY A 337 5.36 7.19 -2.02
C GLY A 337 5.44 5.72 -1.55
N VAL A 338 6.26 5.44 -0.52
CA VAL A 338 6.32 4.10 0.10
C VAL A 338 4.99 3.73 0.78
N ASN A 339 4.34 4.69 1.45
CA ASN A 339 3.00 4.52 2.00
C ASN A 339 1.99 4.15 0.91
N MET A 340 1.97 4.88 -0.21
CA MET A 340 1.10 4.56 -1.35
C MET A 340 1.32 3.16 -1.90
N TYR A 341 2.59 2.73 -2.04
CA TYR A 341 2.92 1.35 -2.42
C TYR A 341 2.35 0.34 -1.43
N GLY A 342 2.55 0.56 -0.12
CA GLY A 342 2.06 -0.37 0.90
C GLY A 342 0.54 -0.40 0.99
N TRP A 343 -0.15 0.73 0.83
CA TRP A 343 -1.61 0.80 0.75
C TRP A 343 -2.13 0.04 -0.46
N ALA A 344 -1.56 0.26 -1.65
CA ALA A 344 -1.93 -0.44 -2.87
C ALA A 344 -1.73 -1.96 -2.73
N LYS A 345 -0.62 -2.40 -2.14
CA LYS A 345 -0.32 -3.82 -1.90
C LYS A 345 -1.26 -4.46 -0.86
N ALA A 346 -1.64 -3.71 0.17
CA ALA A 346 -2.55 -4.18 1.22
C ALA A 346 -4.03 -4.16 0.78
N GLY A 347 -4.35 -3.54 -0.37
CA GLY A 347 -5.72 -3.36 -0.85
C GLY A 347 -6.45 -2.18 -0.21
N VAL A 348 -5.74 -1.23 0.38
CA VAL A 348 -6.32 0.00 0.92
C VAL A 348 -6.55 1.01 -0.22
N ASN A 349 -7.80 1.39 -0.42
CA ASN A 349 -8.21 2.31 -1.49
C ASN A 349 -7.87 3.78 -1.17
N HIS A 350 -6.58 4.11 -1.21
CA HIS A 350 -6.07 5.45 -0.93
C HIS A 350 -6.53 6.50 -1.97
N VAL A 351 -6.73 6.11 -3.24
CA VAL A 351 -7.21 7.03 -4.30
C VAL A 351 -8.60 7.58 -3.94
N LEU A 352 -9.50 6.70 -3.49
CA LEU A 352 -10.84 7.11 -3.04
C LEU A 352 -10.80 7.94 -1.76
N ILE A 353 -10.01 7.52 -0.77
CA ILE A 353 -9.90 8.21 0.53
C ILE A 353 -9.42 9.66 0.36
N PHE A 354 -8.48 9.89 -0.56
CA PHE A 354 -7.97 11.22 -0.88
C PHE A 354 -8.80 11.97 -1.94
N GLU A 355 -9.89 11.37 -2.42
CA GLU A 355 -10.77 11.93 -3.47
C GLU A 355 -10.00 12.33 -4.73
N VAL A 356 -8.98 11.56 -5.09
CA VAL A 356 -8.14 11.79 -6.28
C VAL A 356 -8.78 11.12 -7.50
N ASP A 357 -8.66 11.73 -8.68
CA ASP A 357 -9.19 11.15 -9.92
C ASP A 357 -8.48 9.82 -10.26
N PRO A 358 -9.18 8.68 -10.28
CA PRO A 358 -8.59 7.37 -10.57
C PRO A 358 -8.03 7.25 -12.00
N ARG A 359 -8.40 8.16 -12.91
CA ARG A 359 -7.91 8.15 -14.30
C ARG A 359 -6.63 8.96 -14.48
N ASN A 360 -6.35 9.89 -13.57
CA ASN A 360 -5.26 10.84 -13.69
C ASN A 360 -4.70 11.21 -12.32
N HIS A 361 -3.97 10.27 -11.74
CA HIS A 361 -3.25 10.45 -10.49
C HIS A 361 -1.78 10.08 -10.64
N LEU A 362 -0.96 10.58 -9.72
CA LEU A 362 0.42 10.11 -9.59
C LEU A 362 0.42 8.66 -9.12
N THR A 363 1.23 7.83 -9.76
CA THR A 363 1.54 6.50 -9.21
C THR A 363 2.50 6.65 -8.02
N TYR A 364 2.60 5.60 -7.20
CA TYR A 364 3.58 5.59 -6.11
C TYR A 364 5.03 5.72 -6.62
N GLN A 365 5.34 5.14 -7.79
CA GLN A 365 6.67 5.24 -8.40
C GLN A 365 6.97 6.65 -8.90
N ASP A 366 6.00 7.34 -9.50
CA ASP A 366 6.19 8.72 -9.97
C ASP A 366 6.46 9.67 -8.79
N LEU A 367 5.72 9.50 -7.69
CA LEU A 367 5.94 10.30 -6.48
C LEU A 367 7.32 10.05 -5.87
N MET A 368 7.73 8.78 -5.77
CA MET A 368 9.08 8.41 -5.30
C MET A 368 10.17 8.93 -6.25
N GLN A 369 9.94 8.91 -7.56
CA GLN A 369 10.89 9.39 -8.57
C GLN A 369 11.10 10.90 -8.43
N VAL A 370 10.03 11.68 -8.28
CA VAL A 370 10.11 13.13 -8.05
C VAL A 370 10.86 13.42 -6.75
N ALA A 371 10.57 12.70 -5.66
CA ALA A 371 11.27 12.89 -4.40
C ALA A 371 12.76 12.51 -4.49
N ALA A 372 13.09 11.39 -5.15
CA ALA A 372 14.47 10.95 -5.37
C ALA A 372 15.25 11.95 -6.22
N PHE A 373 14.64 12.49 -7.28
CA PHE A 373 15.23 13.55 -8.09
C PHE A 373 15.56 14.80 -7.26
N MET A 374 14.63 15.25 -6.41
CA MET A 374 14.87 16.39 -5.51
C MET A 374 15.99 16.10 -4.49
N MET A 375 16.09 14.87 -3.98
CA MET A 375 17.19 14.46 -3.10
C MET A 375 18.54 14.43 -3.83
N VAL A 376 18.59 14.09 -5.13
CA VAL A 376 19.81 14.23 -5.95
C VAL A 376 20.19 15.71 -6.07
N LEU A 377 19.24 16.59 -6.42
CA LEU A 377 19.49 18.03 -6.51
C LEU A 377 19.98 18.61 -5.18
N TRP A 378 19.37 18.19 -4.07
CA TRP A 378 19.79 18.55 -2.72
C TRP A 378 21.23 18.11 -2.46
N SER A 379 21.58 16.87 -2.82
CA SER A 379 22.92 16.33 -2.59
C SER A 379 23.97 17.06 -3.42
N CYS A 380 23.67 17.37 -4.68
CA CYS A 380 24.53 18.18 -5.54
C CYS A 380 24.72 19.59 -4.97
N ALA A 381 23.65 20.23 -4.46
CA ALA A 381 23.73 21.55 -3.85
C ALA A 381 24.55 21.55 -2.54
N ALA A 382 24.43 20.49 -1.72
CA ALA A 382 25.22 20.33 -0.51
C ALA A 382 26.72 20.14 -0.81
N LEU A 383 27.07 19.34 -1.84
CA LEU A 383 28.46 19.19 -2.30
C LEU A 383 29.00 20.48 -2.93
N ALA A 384 28.20 21.16 -3.76
CA ALA A 384 28.57 22.44 -4.35
C ALA A 384 28.83 23.50 -3.26
N TYR A 385 28.05 23.49 -2.18
CA TYR A 385 28.32 24.31 -1.00
C TYR A 385 29.67 23.90 -0.37
N GLN A 386 29.91 22.63 -0.07
CA GLN A 386 31.16 22.18 0.56
C GLN A 386 32.41 22.54 -0.26
N TYR A 387 32.33 22.43 -1.59
CA TYR A 387 33.43 22.69 -2.52
C TYR A 387 33.38 24.08 -3.17
N ALA A 388 32.56 25.01 -2.67
CA ALA A 388 32.36 26.33 -3.27
C ALA A 388 33.67 27.10 -3.51
N HIS A 389 34.61 27.04 -2.55
CA HIS A 389 35.95 27.63 -2.68
C HIS A 389 36.73 27.08 -3.87
N LEU A 390 36.69 25.75 -4.09
CA LEU A 390 37.41 25.11 -5.21
C LEU A 390 36.71 25.37 -6.55
N LEU A 391 35.39 25.47 -6.54
CA LEU A 391 34.56 25.73 -7.73
C LEU A 391 34.54 27.21 -8.13
N GLY A 392 35.07 28.11 -7.30
CA GLY A 392 35.03 29.54 -7.56
C GLY A 392 33.62 30.13 -7.56
N ILE A 393 32.68 29.52 -6.83
CA ILE A 393 31.28 29.99 -6.74
C ILE A 393 30.99 30.57 -5.34
N PRO A 394 30.03 31.51 -5.24
CA PRO A 394 29.57 32.01 -3.95
C PRO A 394 29.06 30.86 -3.06
N PRO A 395 29.52 30.72 -1.81
CA PRO A 395 29.18 29.59 -0.97
C PRO A 395 27.70 29.49 -0.63
N PHE A 396 26.97 30.59 -0.51
CA PHE A 396 25.54 30.59 -0.18
C PHE A 396 24.64 30.57 -1.43
N LEU A 397 25.22 30.56 -2.63
CA LEU A 397 24.44 30.42 -3.87
C LEU A 397 23.79 29.02 -4.01
N PRO A 398 24.46 27.88 -3.76
CA PRO A 398 23.84 26.56 -3.89
C PRO A 398 22.56 26.34 -3.06
N PRO A 399 22.52 26.63 -1.74
CA PRO A 399 21.27 26.49 -0.98
C PRO A 399 20.18 27.46 -1.45
N PHE A 400 20.53 28.68 -1.87
CA PHE A 400 19.59 29.63 -2.45
C PHE A 400 19.01 29.12 -3.77
N ALA A 401 19.87 28.69 -4.69
CA ALA A 401 19.50 28.16 -6.00
C ALA A 401 18.59 26.94 -5.88
N LEU A 402 18.87 26.02 -4.93
CA LEU A 402 18.01 24.87 -4.65
C LEU A 402 16.59 25.31 -4.30
N MET A 403 16.43 26.30 -3.42
CA MET A 403 15.11 26.80 -3.02
C MET A 403 14.38 27.47 -4.18
N VAL A 404 15.08 28.28 -4.99
CA VAL A 404 14.52 28.91 -6.20
C VAL A 404 14.05 27.84 -7.19
N ILE A 405 14.85 26.80 -7.43
CA ILE A 405 14.47 25.66 -8.27
C ILE A 405 13.21 24.99 -7.72
N CYS A 406 13.12 24.75 -6.41
CA CYS A 406 11.92 24.17 -5.78
C CYS A 406 10.67 25.04 -6.02
N CYS A 407 10.78 26.35 -5.84
CA CYS A 407 9.68 27.29 -6.11
C CYS A 407 9.27 27.29 -7.59
N ILE A 408 10.23 27.36 -8.52
CA ILE A 408 9.95 27.29 -9.96
C ILE A 408 9.24 25.98 -10.27
N LEU A 409 9.75 24.85 -9.77
CA LEU A 409 9.15 23.53 -9.99
C LEU A 409 7.76 23.41 -9.37
N MET A 410 7.49 24.02 -8.22
CA MET A 410 6.18 23.94 -7.58
C MET A 410 5.13 24.79 -8.30
N PHE A 411 5.48 26.02 -8.70
CA PHE A 411 4.55 27.00 -9.27
C PHE A 411 4.53 27.05 -10.81
N ASN A 412 5.32 26.22 -11.49
CA ASN A 412 5.39 26.20 -12.96
C ASN A 412 3.98 25.94 -13.59
N PRO A 413 3.47 26.87 -14.44
CA PRO A 413 2.15 26.74 -15.07
C PRO A 413 2.14 25.87 -16.33
N PHE A 414 3.30 25.55 -16.91
CA PHE A 414 3.42 24.84 -18.19
C PHE A 414 2.97 23.37 -18.07
N LYS A 415 2.21 22.92 -19.07
CA LYS A 415 1.70 21.54 -19.17
C LYS A 415 2.69 20.56 -19.80
N LYS A 416 3.70 21.05 -20.54
CA LYS A 416 4.66 20.24 -21.28
C LYS A 416 6.09 20.51 -20.81
N PRO A 417 6.97 19.49 -20.80
CA PRO A 417 6.66 18.07 -21.03
C PRO A 417 5.89 17.44 -19.85
N GLU A 418 4.90 16.59 -20.15
CA GLU A 418 4.00 15.97 -19.16
C GLU A 418 4.78 15.11 -18.14
N SER A 419 5.89 14.51 -18.57
CA SER A 419 6.73 13.60 -17.77
C SER A 419 7.53 14.27 -16.65
N LEU A 420 7.85 15.58 -16.77
CA LEU A 420 8.76 16.23 -15.81
C LEU A 420 8.03 16.94 -14.67
N PHE A 421 6.75 17.32 -14.86
CA PHE A 421 6.16 18.36 -14.01
C PHE A 421 4.74 18.12 -13.50
N HIS A 422 4.08 17.00 -13.84
CA HIS A 422 2.80 16.53 -13.23
C HIS A 422 1.88 17.67 -12.73
N ARG A 423 1.50 18.58 -13.63
CA ARG A 423 0.88 19.87 -13.27
C ARG A 423 -0.35 19.70 -12.38
N ASN A 424 -1.24 18.77 -12.72
CA ASN A 424 -2.50 18.58 -11.99
C ASN A 424 -2.24 18.25 -10.52
N SER A 425 -1.31 17.34 -10.26
CA SER A 425 -0.93 16.93 -8.91
C SER A 425 -0.26 18.05 -8.12
N ARG A 426 0.58 18.87 -8.77
CA ARG A 426 1.20 20.03 -8.14
C ARG A 426 0.17 21.07 -7.69
N PHE A 427 -0.75 21.43 -8.58
CA PHE A 427 -1.81 22.39 -8.26
C PHE A 427 -2.85 21.80 -7.30
N TRP A 428 -3.05 20.49 -7.30
CA TRP A 428 -3.81 19.78 -6.27
C TRP A 428 -3.16 19.96 -4.90
N LEU A 429 -1.84 19.72 -4.78
CA LEU A 429 -1.11 19.93 -3.54
C LEU A 429 -1.18 21.40 -3.08
N LEU A 430 -0.93 22.35 -3.99
CA LEU A 430 -1.01 23.79 -3.70
C LEU A 430 -2.40 24.22 -3.21
N LYS A 431 -3.47 23.70 -3.85
CA LYS A 431 -4.85 23.97 -3.45
C LYS A 431 -5.12 23.46 -2.04
N HIS A 432 -4.70 22.23 -1.71
CA HIS A 432 -4.93 21.66 -0.38
C HIS A 432 -4.04 22.32 0.69
N CYS A 433 -2.79 22.68 0.36
CA CYS A 433 -1.96 23.52 1.23
C CYS A 433 -2.63 24.87 1.52
N PHE A 434 -3.15 25.53 0.47
CA PHE A 434 -3.88 26.79 0.62
C PHE A 434 -5.09 26.62 1.54
N ASN A 435 -5.94 25.61 1.29
CA ASN A 435 -7.10 25.30 2.12
C ASN A 435 -6.74 25.02 3.58
N CYS A 436 -5.56 24.45 3.86
CA CYS A 436 -5.11 24.26 5.23
C CYS A 436 -4.88 25.59 5.95
N PHE A 437 -4.19 26.54 5.31
CA PHE A 437 -3.94 27.86 5.89
C PHE A 437 -5.19 28.75 5.94
N THR A 438 -6.14 28.56 5.01
CA THR A 438 -7.42 29.27 4.96
C THR A 438 -8.60 28.44 5.49
N ALA A 439 -8.33 27.44 6.34
CA ALA A 439 -9.32 26.48 6.84
C ALA A 439 -10.64 27.10 7.36
N PRO A 440 -10.66 28.26 8.05
CA PRO A 440 -11.92 28.89 8.49
C PRO A 440 -12.91 29.22 7.37
N PHE A 441 -12.44 29.35 6.12
CA PHE A 441 -13.23 29.82 4.97
C PHE A 441 -13.69 28.70 4.03
N HIS A 442 -13.19 27.48 4.21
CA HIS A 442 -13.47 26.36 3.30
C HIS A 442 -14.04 25.15 4.04
N PHE A 443 -14.68 24.25 3.30
CA PHE A 443 -15.03 22.94 3.86
C PHE A 443 -13.75 22.10 3.98
N VAL A 444 -13.56 21.46 5.13
CA VAL A 444 -12.33 20.70 5.44
C VAL A 444 -12.56 19.23 5.06
N THR A 445 -11.86 18.80 4.01
CA THR A 445 -11.88 17.41 3.54
C THR A 445 -10.95 16.51 4.37
N PHE A 446 -11.03 15.19 4.16
CA PHE A 446 -10.06 14.26 4.74
C PHE A 446 -8.62 14.59 4.30
N THR A 447 -8.43 14.94 3.03
CA THR A 447 -7.12 15.34 2.48
C THR A 447 -6.53 16.54 3.21
N ASP A 448 -7.32 17.60 3.44
CA ASP A 448 -6.85 18.79 4.17
C ASP A 448 -6.48 18.43 5.62
N PHE A 449 -7.28 17.56 6.25
CA PHE A 449 -7.05 17.06 7.60
C PHE A 449 -5.74 16.27 7.68
N TRP A 450 -5.52 15.33 6.76
CA TRP A 450 -4.33 14.49 6.69
C TRP A 450 -3.07 15.30 6.42
N LEU A 451 -3.15 16.28 5.52
CA LEU A 451 -2.03 17.16 5.17
C LEU A 451 -1.59 18.00 6.37
N GLY A 452 -2.53 18.53 7.14
CA GLY A 452 -2.20 19.26 8.37
C GLY A 452 -1.50 18.37 9.42
N ASP A 453 -1.83 17.07 9.49
CA ASP A 453 -1.13 16.15 10.39
C ASP A 453 0.32 15.92 9.95
N GLN A 454 0.58 15.89 8.63
CA GLN A 454 1.94 15.87 8.10
C GLN A 454 2.73 17.14 8.49
N MET A 455 2.09 18.31 8.46
CA MET A 455 2.73 19.58 8.83
C MET A 455 3.20 19.60 10.29
N ASN A 456 2.48 18.93 11.22
CA ASN A 456 2.88 18.88 12.63
C ASN A 456 4.22 18.15 12.82
N SER A 457 4.48 17.13 12.02
CA SER A 457 5.75 16.41 12.00
C SER A 457 6.86 17.16 11.24
N LEU A 458 6.52 18.27 10.56
CA LEU A 458 7.46 19.16 9.86
C LEU A 458 7.77 20.46 10.62
N THR A 459 7.43 20.57 11.90
CA THR A 459 7.66 21.79 12.70
C THR A 459 9.10 22.30 12.63
N THR A 460 10.10 21.39 12.66
CA THR A 460 11.51 21.75 12.49
C THR A 460 11.80 22.32 11.09
N ALA A 461 11.20 21.78 10.04
CA ALA A 461 11.35 22.32 8.69
C ALA A 461 10.78 23.73 8.57
N PHE A 462 9.64 24.02 9.21
CA PHE A 462 9.09 25.38 9.28
C PHE A 462 10.06 26.37 9.94
N GLN A 463 10.68 25.98 11.05
CA GLN A 463 11.69 26.79 11.73
C GLN A 463 12.97 26.98 10.89
N ASP A 464 13.36 25.98 10.12
CA ASP A 464 14.49 26.07 9.19
C ASP A 464 14.17 26.95 7.98
N PHE A 465 12.95 26.92 7.45
CA PHE A 465 12.53 27.84 6.39
C PHE A 465 12.45 29.28 6.89
N GLN A 466 11.99 29.51 8.12
CA GLN A 466 12.08 30.82 8.75
C GLN A 466 13.52 31.27 8.90
N TYR A 467 14.42 30.38 9.35
CA TYR A 467 15.84 30.66 9.46
C TYR A 467 16.46 31.00 8.10
N PHE A 468 16.15 30.22 7.06
CA PHE A 468 16.58 30.46 5.68
C PHE A 468 16.18 31.88 5.22
N ILE A 469 14.90 32.25 5.39
CA ILE A 469 14.41 33.58 4.99
C ILE A 469 15.16 34.68 5.76
N CYS A 470 15.33 34.52 7.07
CA CYS A 470 16.03 35.49 7.90
C CYS A 470 17.52 35.63 7.50
N PHE A 471 18.21 34.51 7.28
CA PHE A 471 19.63 34.47 6.93
C PHE A 471 19.90 35.23 5.63
N TYR A 472 19.15 34.93 4.56
CA TYR A 472 19.30 35.66 3.29
C TYR A 472 18.81 37.10 3.35
N ALA A 473 17.84 37.42 4.21
CA ALA A 473 17.35 38.79 4.32
C ALA A 473 18.31 39.71 5.09
N THR A 474 19.08 39.18 6.04
CA THR A 474 19.77 40.00 7.05
C THR A 474 21.26 39.71 7.19
N GLU A 475 21.69 38.45 7.08
CA GLU A 475 23.08 38.04 7.34
C GLU A 475 23.93 37.97 6.06
N VAL A 476 23.30 37.75 4.90
CA VAL A 476 24.00 37.78 3.60
C VAL A 476 24.26 39.22 3.16
N ASP A 477 25.50 39.50 2.78
CA ASP A 477 25.89 40.75 2.16
C ASP A 477 25.83 40.65 0.62
N TYR A 478 25.02 41.53 0.04
CA TYR A 478 24.81 41.66 -1.41
C TYR A 478 25.62 42.80 -2.03
N SER A 479 26.48 43.47 -1.24
CA SER A 479 27.35 44.54 -1.74
C SER A 479 28.33 44.06 -2.82
N SER A 480 28.68 42.76 -2.79
CA SER A 480 29.50 42.10 -3.79
C SER A 480 28.76 40.93 -4.43
N ALA A 481 29.13 40.58 -5.67
CA ALA A 481 28.59 39.42 -6.38
C ALA A 481 28.93 38.07 -5.71
N TRP A 482 29.79 38.07 -4.68
CA TRP A 482 30.28 36.88 -4.00
C TRP A 482 29.36 36.38 -2.87
N MET A 483 28.24 37.07 -2.58
CA MET A 483 27.25 36.72 -1.54
C MET A 483 27.90 36.24 -0.23
N SER A 484 28.79 37.04 0.33
CA SER A 484 29.51 36.74 1.59
C SER A 484 28.62 37.00 2.81
N VAL A 485 28.91 36.37 3.95
CA VAL A 485 28.20 36.70 5.21
C VAL A 485 28.75 38.01 5.76
N ARG A 486 27.88 38.87 6.31
CA ARG A 486 28.28 40.02 7.11
C ARG A 486 29.08 39.52 8.32
N THR A 487 30.18 40.18 8.66
CA THR A 487 31.08 39.79 9.75
C THR A 487 31.10 40.84 10.85
N VAL A 488 29.93 41.08 11.46
CA VAL A 488 29.70 42.18 12.40
C VAL A 488 29.06 41.67 13.67
N ASN A 489 29.47 42.19 14.82
CA ASN A 489 28.86 41.90 16.10
C ASN A 489 27.49 42.59 16.18
N ALA A 490 26.44 41.81 16.45
CA ALA A 490 25.06 42.29 16.52
C ALA A 490 24.81 43.32 17.64
N THR A 491 25.60 43.31 18.72
CA THR A 491 25.42 44.22 19.87
C THR A 491 26.34 45.44 19.82
N SER A 492 27.59 45.28 19.35
CA SER A 492 28.59 46.36 19.38
C SER A 492 28.93 46.96 18.01
N GLY A 493 28.50 46.33 16.90
CA GLY A 493 28.89 46.73 15.55
C GLY A 493 30.36 46.47 15.20
N ALA A 494 31.14 45.86 16.11
CA ALA A 494 32.54 45.53 15.87
C ALA A 494 32.70 44.39 14.85
N ALA A 495 33.78 44.37 14.07
CA ALA A 495 34.06 43.27 13.17
C ALA A 495 34.37 41.97 13.95
N ILE A 496 33.79 40.85 13.53
CA ILE A 496 34.01 39.52 14.12
C ILE A 496 34.49 38.50 13.09
N PRO A 497 35.12 37.38 13.49
CA PRO A 497 35.70 36.42 12.55
C PRO A 497 34.69 35.79 11.58
N TRP A 498 33.42 35.71 11.98
CA TRP A 498 32.35 35.15 11.14
C TRP A 498 30.96 35.60 11.60
N GLY A 499 30.09 35.88 10.63
CA GLY A 499 28.64 36.01 10.83
C GLY A 499 28.15 37.33 11.41
N TYR A 500 26.83 37.49 11.45
CA TYR A 500 26.15 38.55 12.20
C TYR A 500 25.67 37.99 13.54
N VAL A 501 26.61 37.89 14.49
CA VAL A 501 26.48 37.08 15.72
C VAL A 501 26.55 38.00 16.93
N ASP A 502 25.78 37.68 17.96
CA ASP A 502 25.92 38.31 19.28
C ASP A 502 27.13 37.72 20.00
N ALA A 503 28.14 38.54 20.27
CA ALA A 503 29.39 38.09 20.92
C ALA A 503 29.19 37.56 22.35
N VAL A 504 28.07 37.88 23.02
CA VAL A 504 27.78 37.42 24.38
C VAL A 504 27.20 36.01 24.37
N THR A 505 26.33 35.72 23.40
CA THR A 505 25.61 34.43 23.32
C THR A 505 26.19 33.46 22.30
N GLY A 506 27.05 33.93 21.38
CA GLY A 506 27.63 33.14 20.29
C GLY A 506 26.61 32.69 19.25
N LYS A 507 25.37 33.20 19.30
CA LYS A 507 24.27 32.84 18.38
C LYS A 507 24.12 33.89 17.29
N ASP A 508 23.83 33.42 16.09
CA ASP A 508 23.48 34.30 14.98
C ASP A 508 22.17 35.06 15.27
N MET A 509 21.95 36.17 14.56
CA MET A 509 20.80 37.05 14.80
C MET A 509 19.47 36.30 14.54
N CYS A 510 19.43 35.46 13.53
CA CYS A 510 18.25 34.69 13.17
C CYS A 510 17.85 33.64 14.22
N MET A 511 18.80 33.09 14.97
CA MET A 511 18.57 32.21 16.11
C MET A 511 18.21 32.99 17.38
N SER A 512 18.64 34.25 17.48
CA SER A 512 18.36 35.14 18.62
C SER A 512 16.94 35.71 18.60
N ALA A 513 16.24 35.65 17.46
CA ALA A 513 14.82 36.02 17.31
C ALA A 513 13.85 34.97 17.91
N SER A 514 13.99 34.67 19.20
CA SER A 514 13.25 33.62 19.92
C SER A 514 11.71 33.74 19.82
N GLY A 515 11.18 34.97 19.78
CA GLY A 515 9.75 35.22 19.62
C GLY A 515 9.21 34.74 18.27
N ILE A 516 9.87 35.11 17.17
CA ILE A 516 9.47 34.69 15.81
C ILE A 516 9.56 33.17 15.67
N ARG A 517 10.63 32.56 16.20
CA ARG A 517 10.82 31.09 16.17
C ARG A 517 9.72 30.34 16.92
N SER A 518 9.26 30.91 18.04
CA SER A 518 8.14 30.35 18.83
C SER A 518 6.81 30.48 18.09
N LEU A 519 6.57 31.61 17.41
CA LEU A 519 5.39 31.81 16.56
C LEU A 519 5.37 30.83 15.38
N VAL A 520 6.51 30.59 14.75
CA VAL A 520 6.61 29.63 13.64
C VAL A 520 6.40 28.20 14.11
N ALA A 521 6.85 27.85 15.33
CA ALA A 521 6.66 26.52 15.91
C ALA A 521 5.18 26.13 16.09
N ILE A 522 4.31 27.11 16.36
CA ILE A 522 2.87 26.85 16.57
C ILE A 522 2.06 26.81 15.27
N ILE A 523 2.61 27.24 14.13
CA ILE A 523 1.87 27.32 12.85
C ILE A 523 1.17 25.99 12.50
N PRO A 524 1.84 24.82 12.54
CA PRO A 524 1.19 23.55 12.21
C PRO A 524 0.02 23.20 13.15
N ALA A 525 0.18 23.47 14.45
CA ALA A 525 -0.88 23.26 15.44
C ALA A 525 -2.05 24.23 15.24
N THR A 526 -1.78 25.48 14.88
CA THR A 526 -2.81 26.49 14.57
C THR A 526 -3.64 26.09 13.35
N VAL A 527 -2.99 25.61 12.28
CA VAL A 527 -3.69 25.09 11.09
C VAL A 527 -4.69 23.98 11.49
N ARG A 528 -4.24 23.02 12.30
CA ARG A 528 -5.10 21.92 12.75
C ARG A 528 -6.20 22.35 13.69
N PHE A 529 -5.89 23.24 14.62
CA PHE A 529 -6.87 23.83 15.53
C PHE A 529 -8.00 24.49 14.75
N MET A 530 -7.68 25.34 13.76
CA MET A 530 -8.67 25.99 12.90
C MET A 530 -9.50 25.00 12.08
N GLN A 531 -8.87 23.96 11.52
CA GLN A 531 -9.57 22.89 10.80
C GLN A 531 -10.58 22.16 11.70
N CYS A 532 -10.19 21.85 12.95
CA CYS A 532 -11.08 21.19 13.91
C CYS A 532 -12.28 22.06 14.29
N LEU A 533 -12.05 23.36 14.53
CA LEU A 533 -13.13 24.31 14.79
C LEU A 533 -14.08 24.47 13.60
N ARG A 534 -13.55 24.50 12.37
CA ARG A 534 -14.38 24.55 11.17
C ARG A 534 -15.25 23.31 11.03
N ARG A 535 -14.70 22.10 11.25
CA ARG A 535 -15.50 20.87 11.21
C ARG A 535 -16.57 20.82 12.31
N TYR A 536 -16.26 21.32 13.51
CA TYR A 536 -17.28 21.49 14.56
C TYR A 536 -18.38 22.46 14.13
N ARG A 537 -18.03 23.60 13.50
CA ARG A 537 -19.01 24.56 13.00
C ARG A 537 -19.96 23.92 11.99
N ASP A 538 -19.44 23.08 11.10
CA ASP A 538 -20.16 22.49 9.97
C ASP A 538 -21.04 21.31 10.39
N THR A 539 -20.55 20.48 11.32
CA THR A 539 -21.24 19.24 11.73
C THR A 539 -22.00 19.37 13.05
N LYS A 540 -21.69 20.39 13.87
CA LYS A 540 -22.20 20.60 15.24
C LYS A 540 -21.90 19.47 16.23
N HIS A 541 -21.05 18.51 15.87
CA HIS A 541 -20.66 17.42 16.77
C HIS A 541 -19.42 17.79 17.60
N VAL A 542 -19.59 17.85 18.92
CA VAL A 542 -18.50 18.15 19.88
C VAL A 542 -17.39 17.08 19.79
N HIS A 543 -17.77 15.81 19.82
CA HIS A 543 -16.84 14.70 19.59
C HIS A 543 -16.97 14.21 18.14
N PRO A 544 -15.86 14.02 17.40
CA PRO A 544 -14.47 14.16 17.85
C PRO A 544 -13.90 15.58 17.69
N HIS A 545 -14.61 16.53 17.08
CA HIS A 545 -14.01 17.75 16.55
C HIS A 545 -13.43 18.71 17.59
N LEU A 546 -14.20 19.10 18.60
CA LEU A 546 -13.76 20.06 19.62
C LEU A 546 -12.71 19.44 20.55
N VAL A 547 -12.83 18.14 20.83
CA VAL A 547 -11.83 17.38 21.58
C VAL A 547 -10.51 17.33 20.80
N ASN A 548 -10.55 17.13 19.48
CA ASN A 548 -9.34 17.21 18.66
C ASN A 548 -8.75 18.64 18.64
N ALA A 549 -9.58 19.69 18.68
CA ALA A 549 -9.09 21.06 18.82
C ALA A 549 -8.35 21.26 20.16
N GLY A 550 -8.89 20.69 21.25
CA GLY A 550 -8.25 20.68 22.57
C GLY A 550 -6.85 20.05 22.55
N LYS A 551 -6.68 18.95 21.81
CA LYS A 551 -5.37 18.30 21.59
C LYS A 551 -4.34 19.29 21.04
N TYR A 552 -4.65 20.02 19.97
CA TYR A 552 -3.72 20.99 19.36
C TYR A 552 -3.54 22.26 20.20
N ALA A 553 -4.54 22.62 21.03
CA ALA A 553 -4.39 23.73 21.97
C ALA A 553 -3.31 23.46 23.03
N THR A 554 -3.06 22.18 23.38
CA THR A 554 -1.96 21.82 24.30
C THR A 554 -0.60 22.25 23.77
N THR A 555 -0.38 22.24 22.45
CA THR A 555 0.86 22.70 21.84
C THR A 555 1.11 24.18 22.12
N PHE A 556 0.08 25.02 22.08
CA PHE A 556 0.22 26.45 22.41
C PHE A 556 0.69 26.65 23.85
N LEU A 557 0.15 25.86 24.78
CA LEU A 557 0.57 25.89 26.18
C LEU A 557 2.04 25.49 26.32
N THR A 558 2.46 24.38 25.69
CA THR A 558 3.87 23.95 25.76
C THR A 558 4.85 24.98 25.21
N VAL A 559 4.52 25.64 24.09
CA VAL A 559 5.40 26.64 23.49
C VAL A 559 5.40 27.94 24.30
N ALA A 560 4.24 28.38 24.81
CA ALA A 560 4.13 29.56 25.64
C ALA A 560 4.90 29.40 26.96
N CYS A 561 4.72 28.28 27.66
CA CYS A 561 5.45 28.00 28.90
C CYS A 561 6.96 27.89 28.67
N GLY A 562 7.40 27.28 27.56
CA GLY A 562 8.82 27.24 27.20
C GLY A 562 9.41 28.62 26.89
N ALA A 563 8.64 29.51 26.24
CA ALA A 563 9.04 30.88 26.00
C ALA A 563 9.14 31.69 27.30
N LEU A 564 8.19 31.52 28.22
CA LEU A 564 8.21 32.15 29.54
C LEU A 564 9.38 31.64 30.39
N ASN A 565 9.71 30.35 30.31
CA ASN A 565 10.87 29.78 31.00
C ASN A 565 12.17 30.45 30.54
N LYS A 566 12.38 30.56 29.23
CA LYS A 566 13.56 31.25 28.65
C LYS A 566 13.64 32.73 29.03
N TRP A 567 12.49 33.40 29.12
CA TRP A 567 12.43 34.78 29.57
C TRP A 567 12.84 34.90 31.04
N ALA A 568 12.38 33.99 31.90
CA ALA A 568 12.73 33.97 33.32
C ALA A 568 14.21 33.60 33.56
N GLU A 569 14.75 32.62 32.83
CA GLU A 569 16.18 32.27 32.87
C GLU A 569 17.07 33.45 32.47
N LYS A 570 16.64 34.26 31.49
CA LYS A 570 17.38 35.46 31.09
C LYS A 570 17.41 36.51 32.22
N ALA A 571 16.36 36.58 33.03
CA ALA A 571 16.30 37.50 34.17
C ALA A 571 17.12 36.99 35.36
N ASN A 572 16.99 35.71 35.71
CA ASN A 572 17.67 35.05 36.83
C ASN A 572 18.28 33.70 36.39
N PRO A 573 19.54 33.66 35.94
CA PRO A 573 20.15 32.45 35.35
C PRO A 573 20.43 31.30 36.33
N ASN A 574 20.56 31.59 37.63
CA ASN A 574 20.99 30.62 38.64
C ASN A 574 19.82 29.96 39.39
N GLU A 575 18.58 30.32 39.09
CA GLU A 575 17.39 29.81 39.79
C GLU A 575 16.45 29.09 38.83
N THR A 576 15.98 27.91 39.22
CA THR A 576 14.93 27.21 38.48
C THR A 576 13.61 27.95 38.63
N SER A 577 13.09 28.49 37.54
CA SER A 577 11.83 29.23 37.54
C SER A 577 10.62 28.30 37.75
N ILE A 578 9.55 28.83 38.34
CA ILE A 578 8.24 28.15 38.37
C ILE A 578 7.74 27.79 36.95
N PHE A 579 8.12 28.60 35.96
CA PHE A 579 7.77 28.36 34.57
C PHE A 579 8.39 27.08 34.00
N PHE A 580 9.53 26.64 34.53
CA PHE A 580 10.14 25.35 34.17
C PHE A 580 9.21 24.19 34.54
N TYR A 581 8.74 24.15 35.79
CA TYR A 581 7.84 23.08 36.26
C TYR A 581 6.51 23.06 35.50
N ILE A 582 5.93 24.25 35.24
CA ILE A 582 4.70 24.38 34.45
C ILE A 582 4.93 23.90 33.02
N TRP A 583 6.10 24.20 32.44
CA TRP A 583 6.47 23.75 31.11
C TRP A 583 6.58 22.23 31.02
N ILE A 584 7.25 21.57 31.97
CA ILE A 584 7.30 20.11 32.04
C ILE A 584 5.90 19.50 32.19
N ALA A 585 5.08 20.04 33.09
CA ALA A 585 3.71 19.57 33.29
C ALA A 585 2.86 19.70 32.00
N SER A 586 3.02 20.81 31.27
CA SER A 586 2.35 21.01 29.99
C SER A 586 2.78 19.99 28.92
N TYR A 587 4.05 19.60 28.90
CA TYR A 587 4.55 18.55 28.01
C TYR A 587 4.00 17.17 28.35
N ILE A 588 3.97 16.80 29.63
CA ILE A 588 3.40 15.51 30.08
C ILE A 588 1.93 15.43 29.68
N PHE A 589 1.17 16.51 29.87
CA PHE A 589 -0.23 16.57 29.47
C PHE A 589 -0.39 16.45 27.95
N SER A 590 0.37 17.23 27.17
CA SER A 590 0.33 17.19 25.71
C SER A 590 0.72 15.82 25.15
N PHE A 591 1.78 15.23 25.69
CA PHE A 591 2.25 13.88 25.36
C PHE A 591 1.16 12.84 25.59
N THR A 592 0.59 12.81 26.81
CA THR A 592 -0.44 11.83 27.19
C THR A 592 -1.65 11.95 26.29
N TYR A 593 -2.14 13.18 26.07
CA TYR A 593 -3.29 13.42 25.20
C TYR A 593 -3.03 12.96 23.77
N THR A 594 -1.92 13.41 23.17
CA THR A 594 -1.63 13.14 21.76
C THR A 594 -1.31 11.66 21.50
N PHE A 595 -0.65 10.96 22.44
CA PHE A 595 -0.43 9.51 22.37
C PHE A 595 -1.74 8.72 22.44
N LEU A 596 -2.59 9.02 23.43
CA LEU A 596 -3.90 8.37 23.55
C LEU A 596 -4.77 8.67 22.32
N TRP A 597 -4.69 9.88 21.77
CA TRP A 597 -5.41 10.22 20.55
C TRP A 597 -5.02 9.34 19.36
N ASP A 598 -3.72 9.09 19.16
CA ASP A 598 -3.25 8.26 18.05
C ASP A 598 -3.80 6.83 18.18
N VAL A 599 -3.67 6.20 19.35
CA VAL A 599 -4.08 4.81 19.57
C VAL A 599 -5.60 4.63 19.51
N PHE A 600 -6.36 5.51 20.18
CA PHE A 600 -7.81 5.37 20.32
C PHE A 600 -8.59 5.97 19.15
N MET A 601 -8.18 7.12 18.63
CA MET A 601 -8.97 7.89 17.67
C MET A 601 -8.44 7.75 16.24
N ASP A 602 -7.17 8.09 16.02
CA ASP A 602 -6.62 8.12 14.67
C ASP A 602 -6.45 6.70 14.11
N TRP A 603 -5.99 5.76 14.94
CA TRP A 603 -5.86 4.36 14.54
C TRP A 603 -7.08 3.53 14.88
N GLY A 604 -7.90 3.90 15.87
CA GLY A 604 -9.10 3.17 16.23
C GLY A 604 -8.81 1.71 16.61
N LEU A 605 -7.73 1.45 17.35
CA LEU A 605 -7.28 0.08 17.62
C LEU A 605 -8.01 -0.58 18.78
N ILE A 606 -8.40 0.19 19.80
CA ILE A 606 -8.91 -0.37 21.05
C ILE A 606 -10.41 -0.63 20.96
N ASP A 607 -10.77 -1.91 20.98
CA ASP A 607 -12.16 -2.37 21.06
C ASP A 607 -12.39 -3.13 22.38
N PRO A 608 -13.34 -2.70 23.24
CA PRO A 608 -13.72 -3.42 24.46
C PRO A 608 -14.22 -4.86 24.20
N ARG A 609 -14.62 -5.19 22.97
CA ARG A 609 -15.08 -6.53 22.58
C ARG A 609 -13.98 -7.40 21.94
N SER A 610 -12.72 -6.99 22.05
CA SER A 610 -11.59 -7.66 21.39
C SER A 610 -11.51 -9.17 21.68
N PRO A 611 -11.19 -10.00 20.67
CA PRO A 611 -11.07 -11.45 20.82
C PRO A 611 -9.84 -11.83 21.67
N ARG A 612 -9.92 -13.00 22.36
CA ARG A 612 -8.91 -13.45 23.34
C ARG A 612 -7.50 -13.62 22.78
N ASP A 613 -7.38 -13.79 21.47
CA ASP A 613 -6.13 -14.01 20.74
C ASP A 613 -5.46 -12.69 20.28
N ALA A 614 -6.03 -11.54 20.59
CA ALA A 614 -5.49 -10.20 20.34
C ALA A 614 -6.02 -9.18 21.35
N PRO A 615 -5.50 -9.18 22.60
CA PRO A 615 -6.01 -8.27 23.62
C PRO A 615 -5.88 -6.82 23.17
N PHE A 616 -6.98 -6.07 23.28
CA PHE A 616 -7.08 -4.64 22.95
C PHE A 616 -7.01 -4.26 21.47
N LEU A 617 -6.90 -5.20 20.52
CA LEU A 617 -6.97 -4.88 19.09
C LEU A 617 -8.38 -5.13 18.54
N ARG A 618 -8.84 -4.26 17.63
CA ARG A 618 -10.10 -4.41 16.91
C ARG A 618 -10.12 -5.67 16.04
N GLU A 619 -11.32 -6.17 15.75
CA GLU A 619 -11.50 -7.38 14.93
C GLU A 619 -11.09 -7.19 13.45
N GLU A 620 -11.28 -5.99 12.89
CA GLU A 620 -11.04 -5.71 11.47
C GLU A 620 -9.65 -5.13 11.23
N MET A 621 -8.69 -6.00 10.91
CA MET A 621 -7.31 -5.61 10.57
C MET A 621 -6.96 -6.02 9.13
N ILE A 622 -6.37 -5.11 8.38
CA ILE A 622 -5.98 -5.31 6.98
C ILE A 622 -4.56 -5.89 6.88
N TYR A 623 -3.65 -5.44 7.75
CA TYR A 623 -2.26 -5.89 7.73
C TYR A 623 -2.15 -7.26 8.40
N GLY A 624 -1.62 -8.24 7.66
CA GLY A 624 -1.75 -9.67 8.01
C GLY A 624 -1.09 -10.13 9.32
N SER A 625 -0.23 -9.34 9.96
CA SER A 625 0.37 -9.69 11.25
C SER A 625 -0.03 -8.69 12.34
N LYS A 626 -0.61 -9.20 13.42
CA LYS A 626 -1.02 -8.42 14.60
C LYS A 626 0.16 -7.73 15.30
N TRP A 627 1.38 -8.27 15.15
CA TRP A 627 2.58 -7.70 15.75
C TRP A 627 2.90 -6.29 15.23
N TYR A 628 2.55 -5.98 13.98
CA TYR A 628 2.79 -4.65 13.41
C TYR A 628 2.08 -3.55 14.19
N TYR A 629 0.88 -3.83 14.71
CA TYR A 629 0.08 -2.87 15.48
C TYR A 629 0.69 -2.60 16.85
N TYR A 630 1.10 -3.65 17.58
CA TYR A 630 1.78 -3.48 18.86
C TYR A 630 3.14 -2.77 18.71
N ALA A 631 3.90 -3.12 17.66
CA ALA A 631 5.16 -2.45 17.35
C ALA A 631 4.95 -0.95 17.07
N ALA A 632 3.90 -0.58 16.32
CA ALA A 632 3.56 0.83 16.07
C ALA A 632 3.15 1.57 17.35
N ILE A 633 2.40 0.96 18.27
CA ILE A 633 2.07 1.57 19.57
C ILE A 633 3.36 1.87 20.37
N VAL A 634 4.27 0.91 20.45
CA VAL A 634 5.54 1.07 21.17
C VAL A 634 6.42 2.13 20.50
N GLU A 635 6.53 2.10 19.18
CA GLU A 635 7.31 3.04 18.40
C GLU A 635 6.79 4.49 18.58
N ASP A 636 5.48 4.70 18.49
CA ASP A 636 4.86 6.00 18.69
C ASP A 636 5.09 6.52 20.12
N PHE A 637 4.94 5.66 21.14
CA PHE A 637 5.25 6.02 22.52
C PHE A 637 6.71 6.47 22.70
N VAL A 638 7.67 5.67 22.20
CA VAL A 638 9.11 5.93 22.35
C VAL A 638 9.52 7.19 21.61
N LEU A 639 9.14 7.35 20.34
CA LEU A 639 9.54 8.52 19.57
C LEU A 639 8.86 9.81 20.04
N ARG A 640 7.65 9.72 20.61
CA ARG A 640 7.01 10.86 21.28
C ARG A 640 7.74 11.30 22.55
N LEU A 641 8.48 10.43 23.22
CA LEU A 641 9.35 10.83 24.34
C LEU A 641 10.61 11.60 23.89
N SER A 642 10.78 11.88 22.59
CA SER A 642 11.88 12.74 22.09
C SER A 642 11.93 14.12 22.75
N TRP A 643 10.81 14.66 23.23
CA TRP A 643 10.83 15.91 23.99
C TRP A 643 11.65 15.80 25.29
N VAL A 644 11.66 14.62 25.93
CA VAL A 644 12.46 14.36 27.14
C VAL A 644 13.94 14.49 26.81
N LEU A 645 14.38 13.96 25.66
CA LEU A 645 15.75 14.11 25.20
C LEU A 645 16.09 15.59 24.94
N ASN A 646 15.18 16.33 24.30
CA ASN A 646 15.39 17.76 24.01
C ASN A 646 15.51 18.60 25.29
N VAL A 647 14.70 18.32 26.31
CA VAL A 647 14.76 19.05 27.58
C VAL A 647 15.93 18.58 28.44
N SER A 648 16.11 17.28 28.63
CA SER A 648 17.16 16.75 29.52
C SER A 648 18.57 16.98 28.99
N LEU A 649 18.84 16.71 27.72
CA LEU A 649 20.18 16.84 27.14
C LEU A 649 20.48 18.26 26.66
N GLY A 650 19.43 19.01 26.30
CA GLY A 650 19.56 20.42 25.92
C GLY A 650 19.86 21.32 27.10
N GLU A 651 19.26 21.07 28.27
CA GLU A 651 19.50 21.84 29.50
C GLU A 651 20.67 21.29 30.34
N ALA A 652 21.02 20.00 30.24
CA ALA A 652 22.14 19.41 30.98
C ALA A 652 23.53 19.66 30.35
N TRP A 653 23.65 20.52 29.34
CA TRP A 653 24.92 20.93 28.70
C TRP A 653 25.79 19.79 28.12
N THR A 654 25.24 18.59 27.88
CA THR A 654 26.04 17.43 27.44
C THR A 654 26.08 17.23 25.93
N LEU A 655 25.07 17.71 25.18
CA LEU A 655 24.98 17.58 23.73
C LEU A 655 24.50 18.91 23.11
N GLU A 656 25.13 19.31 21.99
CA GLU A 656 24.71 20.51 21.25
C GLU A 656 23.27 20.36 20.73
N THR A 657 22.41 21.35 20.97
CA THR A 657 20.97 21.31 20.67
C THR A 657 20.66 21.05 19.19
N ASP A 658 21.49 21.56 18.29
CA ASP A 658 21.30 21.37 16.84
C ASP A 658 21.59 19.95 16.38
N LEU A 659 22.55 19.25 17.02
CA LEU A 659 22.83 17.84 16.76
C LEU A 659 21.60 16.99 17.10
N LEU A 660 21.00 17.26 18.25
CA LEU A 660 19.82 16.53 18.72
C LEU A 660 18.63 16.74 17.77
N MET A 661 18.41 17.97 17.29
CA MET A 661 17.37 18.26 16.29
C MET A 661 17.62 17.57 14.93
N CYS A 662 18.88 17.33 14.55
CA CYS A 662 19.20 16.55 13.36
C CYS A 662 18.89 15.05 13.49
N ILE A 663 18.79 14.55 14.72
CA ILE A 663 18.41 13.16 15.00
C ILE A 663 16.89 13.05 15.19
N THR A 664 16.30 13.94 15.99
CA THR A 664 14.87 13.87 16.34
C THR A 664 13.95 14.26 15.19
N ALA A 665 14.33 15.19 14.31
CA ALA A 665 13.46 15.60 13.22
C ALA A 665 13.22 14.50 12.15
N PRO A 666 14.25 13.75 11.67
CA PRO A 666 14.00 12.58 10.83
C PRO A 666 13.21 11.48 11.52
N LEU A 667 13.41 11.26 12.83
CA LEU A 667 12.64 10.29 13.60
C LEU A 667 11.16 10.67 13.70
N GLU A 668 10.83 11.96 13.87
CA GLU A 668 9.45 12.44 13.85
C GLU A 668 8.79 12.27 12.47
N VAL A 669 9.55 12.45 11.39
CA VAL A 669 9.07 12.14 10.02
C VAL A 669 8.82 10.63 9.86
N PHE A 670 9.69 9.77 10.41
CA PHE A 670 9.52 8.33 10.37
C PHE A 670 8.32 7.84 11.20
N ARG A 671 8.09 8.43 12.38
CA ARG A 671 6.89 8.19 13.20
C ARG A 671 5.62 8.45 12.41
N ARG A 672 5.58 9.59 11.71
CA ARG A 672 4.44 9.95 10.84
C ARG A 672 4.25 8.97 9.68
N PHE A 673 5.35 8.45 9.13
CA PHE A 673 5.30 7.40 8.11
C PHE A 673 4.59 6.14 8.61
N ILE A 674 4.88 5.66 9.83
CA ILE A 674 4.16 4.52 10.42
C ILE A 674 2.71 4.89 10.72
N TRP A 675 2.45 6.06 11.31
CA TRP A 675 1.11 6.55 11.62
C TRP A 675 0.21 6.58 10.37
N ASN A 676 0.75 6.92 9.20
CA ASN A 676 0.02 6.98 7.93
C ASN A 676 -0.58 5.62 7.53
N TYR A 677 0.10 4.49 7.78
CA TYR A 677 -0.45 3.16 7.51
C TYR A 677 -1.70 2.86 8.32
N LEU A 678 -1.63 3.10 9.62
CA LEU A 678 -2.73 2.81 10.55
C LEU A 678 -3.88 3.81 10.41
N ARG A 679 -3.58 5.09 10.16
CA ARG A 679 -4.61 6.11 9.95
C ARG A 679 -5.46 5.81 8.72
N LEU A 680 -4.82 5.48 7.59
CA LEU A 680 -5.55 5.21 6.36
C LEU A 680 -6.31 3.89 6.43
N GLU A 681 -5.77 2.90 7.11
CA GLU A 681 -6.50 1.66 7.40
C GLU A 681 -7.76 1.93 8.21
N ASN A 682 -7.66 2.70 9.31
CA ASN A 682 -8.82 3.07 10.14
C ASN A 682 -9.87 3.84 9.31
N GLU A 683 -9.43 4.77 8.47
CA GLU A 683 -10.34 5.50 7.57
C GLU A 683 -11.02 4.57 6.56
N HIS A 684 -10.28 3.62 5.98
CA HIS A 684 -10.82 2.63 5.06
C HIS A 684 -11.86 1.74 5.75
N VAL A 685 -11.55 1.20 6.91
CA VAL A 685 -12.46 0.34 7.70
C VAL A 685 -13.74 1.10 8.06
N ASN A 686 -13.62 2.34 8.56
CA ASN A 686 -14.78 3.17 8.88
C ASN A 686 -15.63 3.52 7.64
N ASN A 687 -15.01 3.82 6.50
CA ASN A 687 -15.72 4.09 5.25
C ASN A 687 -16.39 2.84 4.66
N CYS A 688 -15.81 1.65 4.84
CA CYS A 688 -16.43 0.37 4.49
C CYS A 688 -17.63 0.07 5.40
N GLY A 689 -17.49 0.29 6.71
CA GLY A 689 -18.57 0.11 7.69
C GLY A 689 -19.75 1.08 7.49
N GLN A 690 -19.52 2.27 6.93
CA GLN A 690 -20.56 3.21 6.51
C GLN A 690 -20.99 3.06 5.04
N PHE A 691 -20.51 2.01 4.34
CA PHE A 691 -20.82 1.71 2.93
C PHE A 691 -20.48 2.83 1.92
N ARG A 692 -19.60 3.78 2.27
CA ARG A 692 -19.16 4.87 1.38
C ARG A 692 -18.06 4.43 0.41
N ALA A 693 -17.35 3.35 0.72
CA ALA A 693 -16.16 2.87 0.00
C ALA A 693 -16.42 1.87 -1.14
N VAL A 694 -17.67 1.66 -1.57
CA VAL A 694 -18.01 0.69 -2.65
C VAL A 694 -17.49 1.14 -4.04
N ARG A 695 -16.88 2.33 -4.13
CA ARG A 695 -16.79 3.10 -5.38
C ARG A 695 -15.78 2.61 -6.40
N ASP A 696 -14.64 2.01 -6.06
CA ASP A 696 -13.64 1.69 -7.10
C ASP A 696 -12.69 0.53 -6.74
N ILE A 697 -13.01 -0.67 -7.21
CA ILE A 697 -12.08 -1.82 -7.17
C ILE A 697 -11.88 -2.31 -8.58
N SER A 698 -10.63 -2.44 -9.00
CA SER A 698 -10.29 -3.10 -10.26
C SER A 698 -10.39 -4.61 -10.14
N VAL A 699 -11.61 -5.14 -10.06
CA VAL A 699 -11.81 -6.53 -10.44
C VAL A 699 -11.87 -6.53 -11.97
N LYS A 700 -10.87 -7.14 -12.61
CA LYS A 700 -10.99 -7.43 -14.05
C LYS A 700 -12.30 -8.20 -14.21
N PRO A 701 -13.26 -7.74 -15.04
CA PRO A 701 -14.46 -8.49 -15.31
C PRO A 701 -14.02 -9.87 -15.79
N ILE A 702 -14.38 -10.93 -15.05
CA ILE A 702 -14.01 -12.28 -15.45
C ILE A 702 -14.82 -12.57 -16.71
N ARG A 703 -14.16 -12.66 -17.87
CA ARG A 703 -14.85 -13.03 -19.10
C ARG A 703 -15.32 -14.47 -18.96
N LYS A 704 -16.48 -14.80 -19.52
CA LYS A 704 -17.06 -16.16 -19.50
C LYS A 704 -16.03 -17.25 -19.87
N GLY A 705 -15.17 -16.99 -20.88
CA GLY A 705 -14.09 -17.88 -21.30
C GLY A 705 -12.86 -17.94 -20.37
N ASP A 706 -12.57 -16.86 -19.62
CA ASP A 706 -11.49 -16.86 -18.61
C ASP A 706 -11.89 -17.70 -17.39
N LEU A 707 -13.19 -17.66 -17.03
CA LEU A 707 -13.76 -18.50 -15.97
C LEU A 707 -13.75 -19.97 -16.38
N GLU A 708 -14.13 -20.31 -17.61
CA GLU A 708 -14.06 -21.69 -18.14
C GLU A 708 -12.61 -22.19 -18.20
N SER A 709 -11.65 -21.34 -18.62
CA SER A 709 -10.21 -21.62 -18.56
C SER A 709 -9.74 -21.90 -17.14
N LEU A 710 -10.17 -21.10 -16.15
CA LEU A 710 -9.90 -21.31 -14.73
C LEU A 710 -10.54 -22.61 -14.23
N LEU A 711 -11.81 -22.88 -14.56
CA LEU A 711 -12.54 -24.08 -14.14
C LEU A 711 -11.95 -25.36 -14.74
N ALA A 712 -11.47 -25.34 -15.99
CA ALA A 712 -10.79 -26.45 -16.66
C ALA A 712 -9.40 -26.75 -16.06
N LYS A 713 -8.70 -25.71 -15.57
CA LYS A 713 -7.43 -25.83 -14.85
C LYS A 713 -7.57 -26.43 -13.44
N MET A 714 -8.79 -26.67 -12.96
CA MET A 714 -9.12 -26.94 -11.55
C MET A 714 -9.54 -28.39 -11.26
N ASP A 715 -9.56 -29.29 -12.25
CA ASP A 715 -10.10 -30.66 -12.17
C ASP A 715 -9.09 -31.79 -12.48
N GLN A 716 -7.79 -31.53 -12.51
CA GLN A 716 -6.76 -32.48 -13.01
C GLN A 716 -6.22 -33.47 -11.95
N PRO A 717 -5.86 -34.72 -12.34
CA PRO A 717 -5.26 -35.74 -11.47
C PRO A 717 -3.78 -35.45 -11.10
N ASP A 718 -3.33 -36.08 -10.02
CA ASP A 718 -2.00 -35.89 -9.40
C ASP A 718 -0.93 -36.76 -10.10
N GLY A 719 0.09 -36.13 -10.67
CA GLY A 719 1.14 -36.79 -11.46
C GLY A 719 1.95 -37.83 -10.68
N VAL A 720 2.18 -37.63 -9.38
CA VAL A 720 2.98 -38.56 -8.54
C VAL A 720 2.24 -39.87 -8.31
N LEU A 721 0.95 -39.79 -8.03
CA LEU A 721 0.09 -40.96 -7.81
C LEU A 721 -0.15 -41.72 -9.12
N GLN A 722 -0.28 -41.02 -10.24
CA GLN A 722 -0.46 -41.65 -11.54
C GLN A 722 0.78 -42.44 -11.97
N CYS A 723 1.98 -41.89 -11.81
CA CYS A 723 3.23 -42.64 -12.06
C CYS A 723 3.36 -43.89 -11.16
N ALA A 724 2.88 -43.81 -9.92
CA ALA A 724 2.91 -44.95 -9.01
C ALA A 724 1.90 -46.05 -9.36
N GLN A 725 0.75 -45.70 -9.96
CA GLN A 725 -0.19 -46.68 -10.52
C GLN A 725 0.43 -47.46 -11.68
N GLU A 726 1.34 -46.85 -12.41
CA GLU A 726 2.12 -47.47 -13.48
C GLU A 726 3.35 -48.25 -12.96
N GLY A 727 3.52 -48.36 -11.64
CA GLY A 727 4.60 -49.14 -11.01
C GLY A 727 5.92 -48.40 -10.82
N ILE A 728 5.97 -47.08 -11.07
CA ILE A 728 7.19 -46.27 -10.98
C ILE A 728 7.36 -45.73 -9.56
N GLN A 729 8.58 -45.81 -9.02
CA GLN A 729 8.87 -45.19 -7.73
C GLN A 729 8.99 -43.66 -7.88
N SER A 730 8.01 -42.93 -7.36
CA SER A 730 7.87 -41.48 -7.55
C SER A 730 8.02 -40.72 -6.23
N THR A 731 8.75 -39.59 -6.27
CA THR A 731 8.90 -38.68 -5.13
C THR A 731 8.31 -37.32 -5.45
N GLY A 732 7.35 -36.86 -4.66
CA GLY A 732 6.83 -35.49 -4.71
C GLY A 732 7.49 -34.59 -3.67
N VAL A 733 7.84 -33.37 -4.07
CA VAL A 733 8.39 -32.35 -3.17
C VAL A 733 7.47 -31.13 -3.15
N GLU A 734 7.13 -30.67 -1.94
CA GLU A 734 6.18 -29.56 -1.74
C GLU A 734 6.60 -28.70 -0.52
N LEU A 735 6.37 -27.39 -0.54
CA LEU A 735 6.71 -26.48 0.58
C LEU A 735 5.63 -26.49 1.68
N ASN A 736 4.37 -26.70 1.29
CA ASN A 736 3.21 -26.67 2.17
C ASN A 736 3.04 -27.98 2.96
N SER A 737 3.09 -27.90 4.28
CA SER A 737 2.97 -29.06 5.19
C SER A 737 1.63 -29.79 5.09
N ILE A 738 0.54 -29.08 4.83
CA ILE A 738 -0.81 -29.65 4.73
C ILE A 738 -0.93 -30.47 3.44
N LEU A 739 -0.34 -29.99 2.35
CA LEU A 739 -0.34 -30.70 1.07
C LEU A 739 0.49 -31.98 1.14
N VAL A 740 1.68 -31.92 1.75
CA VAL A 740 2.51 -33.12 1.99
C VAL A 740 1.77 -34.15 2.84
N ALA A 741 1.08 -33.72 3.89
CA ALA A 741 0.28 -34.63 4.73
C ALA A 741 -0.86 -35.27 3.94
N TYR A 742 -1.58 -34.49 3.11
CA TYR A 742 -2.64 -35.00 2.25
C TYR A 742 -2.14 -36.01 1.22
N SER A 743 -1.04 -35.73 0.52
CA SER A 743 -0.51 -36.63 -0.51
C SER A 743 -0.03 -37.96 0.10
N ARG A 744 0.55 -37.91 1.31
CA ARG A 744 0.87 -39.12 2.10
C ARG A 744 -0.37 -39.91 2.49
N TRP A 745 -1.41 -39.24 2.97
CA TRP A 745 -2.68 -39.89 3.32
C TRP A 745 -3.36 -40.52 2.10
N ARG A 746 -3.39 -39.81 0.97
CA ARG A 746 -4.00 -40.30 -0.28
C ARG A 746 -3.25 -41.51 -0.83
N SER A 747 -1.92 -41.46 -0.85
CA SER A 747 -1.05 -42.57 -1.21
C SER A 747 -1.28 -43.81 -0.32
N PHE A 748 -1.46 -43.59 0.98
CA PHE A 748 -1.81 -44.65 1.92
C PHE A 748 -3.19 -45.25 1.60
N ARG A 749 -4.20 -44.41 1.37
CA ARG A 749 -5.56 -44.86 1.02
C ARG A 749 -5.62 -45.65 -0.30
N THR A 750 -4.82 -45.29 -1.29
CA THR A 750 -4.78 -45.98 -2.59
C THR A 750 -3.85 -47.19 -2.62
N GLY A 751 -3.21 -47.55 -1.50
CA GLY A 751 -2.28 -48.68 -1.44
C GLY A 751 -0.92 -48.45 -2.13
N LEU A 752 -0.65 -47.22 -2.60
CA LEU A 752 0.54 -46.87 -3.39
C LEU A 752 1.72 -46.37 -2.54
N ARG A 753 1.57 -46.39 -1.21
CA ARG A 753 2.60 -45.98 -0.24
C ARG A 753 3.98 -46.63 -0.44
N PRO A 754 4.11 -47.90 -0.88
CA PRO A 754 5.43 -48.49 -1.14
C PRO A 754 6.18 -47.81 -2.30
N LEU A 755 5.44 -47.26 -3.27
CA LEU A 755 5.97 -46.69 -4.51
C LEU A 755 6.08 -45.16 -4.48
N THR A 756 5.35 -44.47 -3.60
CA THR A 756 5.40 -43.00 -3.52
C THR A 756 6.06 -42.48 -2.24
N LYS A 757 6.87 -41.42 -2.34
CA LYS A 757 7.35 -40.65 -1.19
C LYS A 757 7.00 -39.17 -1.36
N PHE A 758 6.62 -38.49 -0.27
CA PHE A 758 6.36 -37.05 -0.29
C PHE A 758 7.16 -36.34 0.79
N TYR A 759 7.88 -35.27 0.44
CA TYR A 759 8.72 -34.50 1.35
C TYR A 759 8.35 -33.02 1.38
N ARG A 760 8.40 -32.43 2.58
CA ARG A 760 8.26 -30.99 2.76
C ARG A 760 9.60 -30.30 2.52
N ARG A 761 9.90 -29.88 1.29
CA ARG A 761 11.18 -29.26 0.93
C ARG A 761 11.02 -28.20 -0.15
N ASP A 762 12.00 -27.31 -0.19
CA ASP A 762 12.18 -26.35 -1.28
C ASP A 762 12.82 -27.06 -2.48
N ILE A 763 12.26 -26.84 -3.67
CA ILE A 763 12.73 -27.46 -4.92
C ILE A 763 14.19 -27.10 -5.21
N PHE A 764 14.61 -25.86 -4.91
CA PHE A 764 15.98 -25.39 -5.14
C PHE A 764 16.99 -25.93 -4.13
N LYS A 765 16.51 -26.51 -3.02
CA LYS A 765 17.36 -27.08 -1.95
C LYS A 765 17.31 -28.61 -1.90
N THR A 766 16.46 -29.23 -2.72
CA THR A 766 16.33 -30.69 -2.75
C THR A 766 17.51 -31.28 -3.51
N ASP A 767 18.14 -32.32 -2.95
CA ASP A 767 19.23 -33.04 -3.61
C ASP A 767 18.70 -33.90 -4.78
N LEU A 768 19.12 -33.55 -6.01
CA LEU A 768 18.71 -34.24 -7.24
C LEU A 768 19.65 -35.36 -7.67
N THR A 769 20.81 -35.54 -7.02
CA THR A 769 21.83 -36.54 -7.40
C THR A 769 21.33 -37.98 -7.33
N GLN A 770 20.33 -38.23 -6.47
CA GLN A 770 19.74 -39.55 -6.25
C GLN A 770 18.67 -39.93 -7.29
N TYR A 771 18.24 -39.00 -8.17
CA TYR A 771 17.14 -39.22 -9.12
C TYR A 771 17.65 -39.33 -10.56
N ASN A 772 17.12 -40.31 -11.29
CA ASN A 772 17.49 -40.54 -12.69
C ASN A 772 16.55 -39.81 -13.66
N VAL A 773 15.32 -39.52 -13.23
CA VAL A 773 14.30 -38.84 -14.01
C VAL A 773 13.67 -37.74 -13.18
N ALA A 774 13.61 -36.53 -13.73
CA ALA A 774 12.89 -35.41 -13.14
C ALA A 774 11.76 -34.95 -14.07
N VAL A 775 10.55 -34.82 -13.54
CA VAL A 775 9.38 -34.29 -14.26
C VAL A 775 9.09 -32.89 -13.74
N ILE A 776 8.92 -31.91 -14.64
CA ILE A 776 8.77 -30.49 -14.28
C ILE A 776 7.45 -29.95 -14.83
N PHE A 777 6.59 -29.48 -13.94
CA PHE A 777 5.36 -28.75 -14.27
C PHE A 777 5.52 -27.26 -13.88
N GLY A 778 6.45 -26.58 -14.54
CA GLY A 778 6.89 -25.21 -14.22
C GLY A 778 6.45 -24.18 -15.26
N ALA A 779 6.37 -22.92 -14.84
CA ALA A 779 6.21 -21.78 -15.77
C ALA A 779 7.51 -21.47 -16.50
N GLU A 780 7.40 -20.82 -17.66
CA GLU A 780 8.54 -20.44 -18.51
C GLU A 780 9.66 -19.75 -17.73
N THR A 781 9.33 -18.78 -16.86
CA THR A 781 10.31 -18.06 -16.03
C THR A 781 11.00 -18.94 -14.97
N LEU A 782 10.38 -20.05 -14.57
CA LEU A 782 10.96 -21.01 -13.63
C LEU A 782 12.03 -21.88 -14.31
N MET A 783 11.87 -22.16 -15.61
CA MET A 783 12.77 -23.06 -16.35
C MET A 783 14.20 -22.53 -16.38
N GLU A 784 14.38 -21.22 -16.54
CA GLU A 784 15.70 -20.56 -16.45
C GLU A 784 16.33 -20.71 -15.06
N SER A 785 15.52 -20.59 -14.01
CA SER A 785 16.00 -20.67 -12.62
C SER A 785 16.27 -22.11 -12.18
N LEU A 786 15.59 -23.10 -12.76
CA LEU A 786 15.76 -24.52 -12.47
C LEU A 786 16.99 -25.12 -13.16
N LEU A 787 17.44 -24.55 -14.27
CA LEU A 787 18.54 -25.09 -15.07
C LEU A 787 19.84 -25.34 -14.27
N PRO A 788 20.33 -24.40 -13.41
CA PRO A 788 21.49 -24.66 -12.56
C PRO A 788 21.25 -25.80 -11.56
N LYS A 789 20.00 -25.97 -11.11
CA LYS A 789 19.62 -27.01 -10.16
C LYS A 789 19.59 -28.40 -10.80
N LEU A 790 19.05 -28.50 -12.01
CA LEU A 790 19.02 -29.75 -12.78
C LEU A 790 20.43 -30.27 -13.08
N ASN A 791 21.42 -29.37 -13.19
CA ASN A 791 22.84 -29.73 -13.31
C ASN A 791 23.41 -30.50 -12.09
N GLU A 792 22.65 -30.76 -11.04
CA GLU A 792 23.03 -31.70 -9.97
C GLU A 792 22.78 -33.18 -10.30
N MET A 793 21.90 -33.50 -11.26
CA MET A 793 21.62 -34.90 -11.64
C MET A 793 22.87 -35.65 -12.16
N ASN A 794 22.85 -36.98 -12.24
CA ASN A 794 23.99 -37.71 -12.82
C ASN A 794 23.97 -37.69 -14.35
N ALA A 795 25.14 -37.85 -14.99
CA ALA A 795 25.25 -38.02 -16.44
C ALA A 795 24.37 -39.20 -16.92
N GLY A 796 23.64 -39.01 -18.02
CA GLY A 796 22.60 -39.95 -18.46
C GLY A 796 21.22 -39.78 -17.78
N GLY A 797 21.09 -38.84 -16.83
CA GLY A 797 19.81 -38.43 -16.26
C GLY A 797 18.90 -37.77 -17.30
N ARG A 798 17.59 -37.88 -17.10
CA ARG A 798 16.58 -37.35 -18.03
C ARG A 798 15.67 -36.33 -17.37
N VAL A 799 15.34 -35.28 -18.09
CA VAL A 799 14.36 -34.26 -17.66
C VAL A 799 13.19 -34.27 -18.62
N ILE A 800 11.99 -34.40 -18.08
CA ILE A 800 10.72 -34.27 -18.79
C ILE A 800 10.14 -32.91 -18.41
N ALA A 801 10.24 -31.95 -19.32
CA ALA A 801 9.72 -30.61 -19.14
C ALA A 801 8.35 -30.48 -19.80
N CYS A 802 7.34 -30.13 -19.01
CA CYS A 802 5.96 -30.04 -19.48
C CYS A 802 5.64 -28.59 -19.89
N ARG A 803 4.99 -28.43 -21.05
CA ARG A 803 4.49 -27.18 -21.66
C ARG A 803 5.56 -26.21 -22.15
N PHE A 804 6.61 -25.99 -21.37
CA PHE A 804 7.68 -25.05 -21.71
C PHE A 804 9.01 -25.79 -21.83
N PRO A 805 9.80 -25.54 -22.89
CA PRO A 805 11.12 -26.13 -23.05
C PRO A 805 12.12 -25.56 -22.03
N LEU A 806 13.21 -26.29 -21.77
CA LEU A 806 14.39 -25.74 -21.10
C LEU A 806 15.10 -24.75 -22.04
N PRO A 807 15.72 -23.69 -21.50
CA PRO A 807 16.64 -22.84 -22.28
C PRO A 807 17.77 -23.66 -22.89
N GLU A 808 18.27 -23.24 -24.04
CA GLU A 808 19.40 -23.90 -24.70
C GLU A 808 20.62 -23.91 -23.77
N HIS A 809 21.18 -25.11 -23.54
CA HIS A 809 22.30 -25.29 -22.62
C HIS A 809 23.17 -26.48 -23.04
N PRO A 810 24.52 -26.39 -22.96
CA PRO A 810 25.43 -27.44 -23.45
C PRO A 810 25.26 -28.80 -22.75
N ASN A 811 24.85 -28.80 -21.48
CA ASN A 811 24.71 -30.03 -20.69
C ASN A 811 23.39 -30.81 -20.94
N TRP A 812 22.43 -30.24 -21.67
CA TRP A 812 21.10 -30.82 -21.87
C TRP A 812 20.74 -30.91 -23.34
N LYS A 813 20.70 -32.14 -23.87
CA LYS A 813 20.36 -32.40 -25.27
C LYS A 813 18.88 -32.79 -25.39
N LEU A 814 18.11 -32.04 -26.16
CA LEU A 814 16.74 -32.40 -26.50
C LEU A 814 16.74 -33.72 -27.29
N THR A 815 16.01 -34.71 -26.78
CA THR A 815 15.91 -36.04 -27.39
C THR A 815 14.63 -36.16 -28.20
N THR A 816 13.50 -35.73 -27.65
CA THR A 816 12.19 -35.87 -28.30
C THR A 816 11.21 -34.81 -27.76
N GLN A 817 10.28 -34.38 -28.61
CA GLN A 817 9.11 -33.60 -28.24
C GLN A 817 7.85 -34.42 -28.54
N ILE A 818 6.92 -34.47 -27.60
CA ILE A 818 5.63 -35.16 -27.74
C ILE A 818 4.51 -34.13 -27.59
N GLY A 819 3.64 -34.03 -28.59
CA GLY A 819 2.51 -33.09 -28.62
C GLY A 819 2.89 -31.64 -28.97
N GLU A 820 1.87 -30.79 -29.10
CA GLU A 820 1.99 -29.38 -29.48
C GLU A 820 1.22 -28.46 -28.53
N GLY A 821 1.64 -27.19 -28.45
CA GLY A 821 0.97 -26.17 -27.65
C GLY A 821 0.91 -26.49 -26.15
N ILE A 822 -0.28 -26.39 -25.55
CA ILE A 822 -0.49 -26.55 -24.10
C ILE A 822 -0.25 -27.98 -23.58
N ASP A 823 -0.21 -28.96 -24.50
CA ASP A 823 -0.04 -30.39 -24.24
C ASP A 823 1.38 -30.90 -24.54
N SER A 824 2.28 -29.99 -24.92
CA SER A 824 3.67 -30.32 -25.27
C SER A 824 4.45 -30.88 -24.07
N VAL A 825 5.29 -31.88 -24.34
CA VAL A 825 6.21 -32.52 -23.41
C VAL A 825 7.57 -32.65 -24.08
N TRP A 826 8.61 -32.11 -23.43
CA TRP A 826 9.97 -32.05 -23.95
C TRP A 826 10.87 -32.97 -23.13
N VAL A 827 11.58 -33.88 -23.80
CA VAL A 827 12.44 -34.87 -23.15
C VAL A 827 13.90 -34.52 -23.41
N TYR A 828 14.64 -34.24 -22.35
CA TYR A 828 16.07 -33.91 -22.39
C TYR A 828 16.91 -35.02 -21.79
N LEU A 829 18.07 -35.27 -22.38
CA LEU A 829 19.11 -36.15 -21.87
C LEU A 829 20.28 -35.29 -21.40
N ARG A 830 20.78 -35.59 -20.19
CA ARG A 830 22.00 -34.99 -19.69
C ARG A 830 23.22 -35.62 -20.36
N VAL A 831 23.99 -34.77 -21.04
CA VAL A 831 25.23 -35.14 -21.77
C VAL A 831 26.42 -35.16 -20.82
#